data_AF-A0AAD6D8Z5-F1
#
_entry.id   AF-A0AAD6D8Z5-F1
#
_cell.length_a   1.000
_cell.length_b   1.000
_cell.length_c   1.000
_cell.angle_alpha   90.00
_cell.angle_beta   90.00
_cell.angle_gamma   90.00
#
_symmetry.space_group_name_H-M   'P 1'
#
loop_
_entity.id
_entity.type
_entity.pdbx_description
1 polymer ?
#
loop_
_entity_poly.entity_id
_entity_poly.type
_entity_poly.pdbx_seq_one_letter_code
_entity_poly.pdbx_strand_id
1 'polypeptide(L)'
;MHVQSIPMWTGKGNNYAYLVTDEPTKHSVIIDPANPPEVAPVLKSQIDSGKIDLTAIVNTHHHWDHAGGNDDMLSQFGKLPVIGGKNCQSVTQSPAHEEEFKIGERISVKALHTRAIHKTASAILCKMEISALSSRVTHCCGRFFEGNAEEMHKALNETLASLPDDTKVYPGHEYTKANVKFCAHVSQSEPIKKLQAFAEANQQTQGKFTIGDEKLHNVFMRVNDPEIQKVTGKSNPVDVMAALREMKNSIAQIVYVMDANRKASSPAVDENHEGTSDDPDTQNRLEVVFYPDSSHRRKSSLVTMEKPRIRQHYDQHDKTTACYVHSLIAGEWASPLEQNDGPEDAEDVIRTLNEEEPTIDTNALNDDDIVSMVDGDGGNMKPVPTIIQSRHLTKRQLSDMAWNVRKLSKKLGSIKLKLTVKNVFVVSKAYDESLVSLTRKVTRWLLSKDRDTLYNVYVEKRMETHPDFGTLQLLQENSSARDRLKFWDPKLAQDQPHLFDFVVTLGGDGTVLYTSWLFQRIVPPVLSFSLGSLGFLTNFDFADYQRTLENAFRDGVVVSLRLRFECTIMRSKARLKDPHSRGLTSRDLVEELIGEEREDTLTHTPDRVYEILNDVVLDRGPNPTMSQIELFGDDEHFTTLLADGICIATPTGSTAYNLAAGGSLSHPENPVILVTAICAHTLSFRPIILPDTIVLRMGVPYDARTSSWASFDGRERVELHPGDYVTVSASRYPFANVLPQGRRGEDWVHSISKTLNWNSRQKQKSFK
;
A
#
# COMPACT_ATOMS: atom_id res chain seq x y z
N MET A 1 -14.00 -11.30 -41.65
CA MET A 1 -13.12 -11.47 -40.48
C MET A 1 -13.68 -10.58 -39.42
N HIS A 2 -13.98 -11.15 -38.25
CA HIS A 2 -14.49 -10.41 -37.12
C HIS A 2 -13.43 -10.40 -36.02
N VAL A 3 -13.14 -9.23 -35.46
CA VAL A 3 -12.24 -9.08 -34.31
C VAL A 3 -13.00 -8.44 -33.18
N GLN A 4 -13.03 -9.15 -32.05
CA GLN A 4 -13.59 -8.68 -30.81
C GLN A 4 -12.49 -8.48 -29.79
N SER A 5 -12.37 -7.27 -29.25
CA SER A 5 -11.54 -6.98 -28.11
C SER A 5 -12.22 -7.45 -26.82
N ILE A 6 -11.49 -8.17 -25.99
CA ILE A 6 -11.89 -8.56 -24.64
C ILE A 6 -10.98 -7.80 -23.67
N PRO A 7 -11.48 -6.72 -23.03
CA PRO A 7 -10.70 -5.99 -22.05
C PRO A 7 -10.44 -6.89 -20.83
N MET A 8 -9.18 -7.03 -20.44
CA MET A 8 -8.76 -7.81 -19.28
C MET A 8 -8.38 -6.86 -18.15
N TRP A 9 -9.39 -6.32 -17.44
CA TRP A 9 -9.24 -5.21 -16.50
C TRP A 9 -9.32 -5.62 -15.03
N THR A 10 -9.75 -6.85 -14.73
CA THR A 10 -9.85 -7.38 -13.37
C THR A 10 -8.64 -8.24 -12.96
N GLY A 11 -7.59 -8.28 -13.80
CA GLY A 11 -6.25 -8.84 -13.52
C GLY A 11 -5.18 -7.77 -13.21
N LYS A 12 -3.89 -8.11 -13.32
CA LYS A 12 -2.73 -7.25 -12.97
C LYS A 12 -2.32 -6.22 -14.06
N GLY A 13 -3.13 -5.95 -15.09
CA GLY A 13 -2.75 -5.06 -16.19
C GLY A 13 -3.91 -4.39 -16.93
N ASN A 14 -3.61 -3.37 -17.74
CA ASN A 14 -4.56 -2.69 -18.65
C ASN A 14 -4.61 -3.41 -20.01
N ASN A 15 -4.87 -4.72 -20.04
CA ASN A 15 -4.55 -5.57 -21.19
C ASN A 15 -5.77 -5.84 -22.08
N TYR A 16 -5.53 -6.19 -23.34
CA TYR A 16 -6.56 -6.67 -24.26
C TYR A 16 -6.22 -8.07 -24.75
N ALA A 17 -7.20 -8.96 -24.68
CA ALA A 17 -7.20 -10.18 -25.50
C ALA A 17 -8.03 -9.93 -26.76
N TYR A 18 -7.69 -10.60 -27.86
CA TYR A 18 -8.42 -10.44 -29.14
C TYR A 18 -8.94 -11.77 -29.65
N LEU A 19 -10.25 -11.89 -29.73
CA LEU A 19 -10.91 -13.00 -30.41
C LEU A 19 -11.01 -12.68 -31.90
N VAL A 20 -10.28 -13.42 -32.72
CA VAL A 20 -10.27 -13.28 -34.19
C VAL A 20 -11.02 -14.45 -34.79
N THR A 21 -12.06 -14.17 -35.56
CA THR A 21 -12.98 -15.17 -36.13
C THR A 21 -13.12 -15.02 -37.64
N ASP A 22 -13.03 -16.12 -38.37
CA ASP A 22 -13.46 -16.18 -39.77
C ASP A 22 -14.95 -16.50 -39.86
N GLU A 23 -15.78 -15.48 -40.06
CA GLU A 23 -17.26 -15.59 -39.93
C GLU A 23 -17.93 -16.76 -40.69
N PRO A 24 -17.54 -17.13 -41.94
CA PRO A 24 -18.15 -18.24 -42.66
C PRO A 24 -17.80 -19.61 -42.09
N THR A 25 -16.53 -19.82 -41.71
CA THR A 25 -16.06 -21.10 -41.15
C THR A 25 -16.29 -21.19 -39.64
N LYS A 26 -16.50 -20.04 -38.99
CA LYS A 26 -16.53 -19.85 -37.54
C LYS A 26 -15.23 -20.21 -36.83
N HIS A 27 -14.18 -20.63 -37.54
CA HIS A 27 -12.88 -20.89 -36.92
C HIS A 27 -12.34 -19.61 -36.30
N SER A 28 -11.95 -19.73 -35.04
CA SER A 28 -11.54 -18.61 -34.21
C SER A 28 -10.26 -18.91 -33.45
N VAL A 29 -9.45 -17.88 -33.25
CA VAL A 29 -8.31 -17.93 -32.33
C VAL A 29 -8.44 -16.84 -31.29
N ILE A 30 -7.92 -17.13 -30.10
CA ILE A 30 -7.81 -16.13 -29.04
C ILE A 30 -6.36 -15.68 -28.91
N ILE A 31 -6.14 -14.38 -29.08
CA ILE A 31 -4.82 -13.75 -28.95
C ILE A 31 -4.63 -13.23 -27.53
N ASP A 32 -3.51 -13.57 -26.92
CA ASP A 32 -3.05 -13.17 -25.58
C ASP A 32 -4.11 -13.32 -24.45
N PRO A 33 -4.65 -14.53 -24.20
CA PRO A 33 -5.66 -14.76 -23.16
C PRO A 33 -5.05 -14.83 -21.75
N ALA A 34 -4.33 -13.80 -21.33
CA ALA A 34 -3.56 -13.81 -20.09
C ALA A 34 -4.39 -13.88 -18.80
N ASN A 35 -5.66 -13.44 -18.86
CA ASN A 35 -6.59 -13.48 -17.72
C ASN A 35 -7.83 -14.35 -18.00
N PRO A 36 -7.73 -15.69 -17.87
CA PRO A 36 -8.81 -16.63 -18.13
C PRO A 36 -10.14 -16.30 -17.43
N PRO A 37 -10.20 -15.80 -16.18
CA PRO A 37 -11.46 -15.40 -15.54
C PRO A 37 -12.31 -14.39 -16.32
N GLU A 38 -11.69 -13.52 -17.12
CA GLU A 38 -12.41 -12.53 -17.96
C GLU A 38 -12.62 -13.03 -19.39
N VAL A 39 -11.64 -13.78 -19.92
CA VAL A 39 -11.67 -14.25 -21.31
C VAL A 39 -12.57 -15.47 -21.47
N ALA A 40 -12.49 -16.44 -20.55
CA ALA A 40 -13.19 -17.71 -20.66
C ALA A 40 -14.73 -17.58 -20.68
N PRO A 41 -15.38 -16.73 -19.86
CA PRO A 41 -16.83 -16.55 -19.95
C PRO A 41 -17.30 -16.04 -21.30
N VAL A 42 -16.55 -15.12 -21.93
CA VAL A 42 -16.85 -14.60 -23.26
C VAL A 42 -16.75 -15.70 -24.31
N LEU A 43 -15.69 -16.51 -24.25
CA LEU A 43 -15.49 -17.63 -25.17
C LEU A 43 -16.56 -18.71 -25.00
N LYS A 44 -16.86 -19.15 -23.77
CA LYS A 44 -17.92 -20.14 -23.49
C LYS A 44 -19.25 -19.67 -24.05
N SER A 45 -19.65 -18.43 -23.77
CA SER A 45 -20.90 -17.87 -24.29
C SER A 45 -20.99 -17.91 -25.83
N GLN A 46 -19.88 -17.69 -26.53
CA GLN A 46 -19.86 -17.71 -28.00
C GLN A 46 -19.78 -19.12 -28.59
N ILE A 47 -19.09 -20.04 -27.93
CA ILE A 47 -19.05 -21.45 -28.31
C ILE A 47 -20.44 -22.06 -28.10
N ASP A 48 -21.06 -21.85 -26.94
CA ASP A 48 -22.37 -22.38 -26.58
C ASP A 48 -23.49 -21.85 -27.49
N SER A 49 -23.38 -20.59 -27.93
CA SER A 49 -24.30 -20.00 -28.91
C SER A 49 -24.00 -20.40 -30.37
N GLY A 50 -22.99 -21.24 -30.61
CA GLY A 50 -22.58 -21.70 -31.93
C GLY A 50 -22.06 -20.58 -32.84
N LYS A 51 -21.59 -19.48 -32.27
CA LYS A 51 -21.06 -18.32 -33.01
C LYS A 51 -19.60 -18.49 -33.42
N ILE A 52 -18.83 -19.24 -32.64
CA ILE A 52 -17.41 -19.50 -32.90
C ILE A 52 -17.08 -20.98 -32.72
N ASP A 53 -15.97 -21.40 -33.34
CA ASP A 53 -15.27 -22.65 -33.14
C ASP A 53 -13.81 -22.33 -32.80
N LEU A 54 -13.43 -22.51 -31.53
CA LEU A 54 -12.11 -22.08 -31.05
C LEU A 54 -11.03 -23.11 -31.44
N THR A 55 -10.14 -22.74 -32.35
CA THR A 55 -9.17 -23.66 -32.95
C THR A 55 -7.74 -23.52 -32.42
N ALA A 56 -7.36 -22.37 -31.85
CA ALA A 56 -6.00 -22.15 -31.32
C ALA A 56 -5.94 -21.00 -30.29
N ILE A 57 -4.89 -21.04 -29.46
CA ILE A 57 -4.43 -19.90 -28.65
C ILE A 57 -3.21 -19.31 -29.37
N VAL A 58 -3.14 -17.99 -29.44
CA VAL A 58 -2.07 -17.27 -30.11
C VAL A 58 -1.44 -16.29 -29.12
N ASN A 59 -0.12 -16.34 -28.91
CA ASN A 59 0.57 -15.36 -28.07
C ASN A 59 1.50 -14.48 -28.90
N THR A 60 1.44 -13.17 -28.67
CA THR A 60 2.32 -12.19 -29.31
C THR A 60 3.73 -12.22 -28.71
N HIS A 61 3.84 -12.46 -27.40
CA HIS A 61 5.10 -12.63 -26.70
C HIS A 61 4.95 -13.41 -25.39
N HIS A 62 6.09 -13.69 -24.73
CA HIS A 62 6.21 -14.70 -23.68
C HIS A 62 5.90 -14.21 -22.26
N HIS A 63 5.67 -12.91 -22.07
CA HIS A 63 5.41 -12.38 -20.73
C HIS A 63 4.12 -12.93 -20.13
N TRP A 64 4.08 -12.99 -18.81
CA TRP A 64 2.97 -13.59 -18.09
C TRP A 64 1.63 -12.89 -18.35
N ASP A 65 1.65 -11.58 -18.55
CA ASP A 65 0.48 -10.76 -18.83
C ASP A 65 -0.02 -10.85 -20.29
N HIS A 66 0.60 -11.73 -21.10
CA HIS A 66 0.16 -12.14 -22.44
C HIS A 66 -0.01 -13.66 -22.59
N ALA A 67 0.95 -14.44 -22.10
CA ALA A 67 0.99 -15.90 -22.22
C ALA A 67 0.66 -16.66 -20.93
N GLY A 68 0.59 -16.00 -19.77
CA GLY A 68 0.47 -16.63 -18.46
C GLY A 68 -0.89 -17.26 -18.14
N GLY A 69 -1.89 -17.06 -19.01
CA GLY A 69 -3.20 -17.67 -18.91
C GLY A 69 -3.36 -18.94 -19.74
N ASN A 70 -2.33 -19.38 -20.48
CA ASN A 70 -2.47 -20.46 -21.45
C ASN A 70 -2.86 -21.80 -20.80
N ASP A 71 -2.25 -22.17 -19.67
CA ASP A 71 -2.53 -23.45 -19.00
C ASP A 71 -3.98 -23.53 -18.50
N ASP A 72 -4.46 -22.45 -17.89
CA ASP A 72 -5.83 -22.32 -17.41
C ASP A 72 -6.84 -22.35 -18.58
N MET A 73 -6.51 -21.72 -19.70
CA MET A 73 -7.33 -21.77 -20.92
C MET A 73 -7.39 -23.19 -21.49
N LEU A 74 -6.26 -23.90 -21.56
CA LEU A 74 -6.21 -25.30 -22.00
C LEU A 74 -6.99 -26.23 -21.07
N SER A 75 -6.98 -25.96 -19.76
CA SER A 75 -7.76 -26.73 -18.78
C SER A 75 -9.27 -26.60 -19.01
N GLN A 76 -9.73 -25.44 -19.48
CA GLN A 76 -11.15 -25.14 -19.67
C GLN A 76 -11.70 -25.47 -21.07
N PHE A 77 -10.86 -25.33 -22.10
CA PHE A 77 -11.28 -25.49 -23.51
C PHE A 77 -10.65 -26.71 -24.20
N GLY A 78 -9.88 -27.53 -23.47
CA GLY A 78 -9.24 -28.73 -23.97
C GLY A 78 -7.89 -28.47 -24.66
N LYS A 79 -7.34 -29.50 -25.31
CA LYS A 79 -6.04 -29.43 -25.99
C LYS A 79 -6.14 -28.63 -27.28
N LEU A 80 -5.91 -27.32 -27.20
CA LEU A 80 -5.74 -26.44 -28.34
C LEU A 80 -4.25 -26.27 -28.66
N PRO A 81 -3.86 -26.11 -29.94
CA PRO A 81 -2.53 -25.65 -30.28
C PRO A 81 -2.33 -24.24 -29.74
N VAL A 82 -1.21 -24.04 -29.04
CA VAL A 82 -0.70 -22.73 -28.63
C VAL A 82 0.38 -22.31 -29.61
N ILE A 83 0.16 -21.19 -30.32
CA ILE A 83 1.03 -20.64 -31.35
C ILE A 83 1.71 -19.38 -30.79
N GLY A 84 3.03 -19.36 -30.72
CA GLY A 84 3.76 -18.20 -30.18
C GLY A 84 5.28 -18.38 -30.18
N GLY A 85 5.99 -17.44 -29.56
CA GLY A 85 7.44 -17.58 -29.35
C GLY A 85 7.78 -18.81 -28.49
N LYS A 86 8.96 -19.40 -28.68
CA LYS A 86 9.41 -20.63 -27.98
C LYS A 86 9.34 -20.57 -26.45
N ASN A 87 9.32 -19.36 -25.88
CA ASN A 87 9.30 -19.13 -24.45
C ASN A 87 7.88 -18.92 -23.89
N CYS A 88 6.83 -18.92 -24.73
CA CYS A 88 5.46 -18.77 -24.26
C CYS A 88 5.02 -20.04 -23.51
N GLN A 89 4.24 -19.86 -22.44
CA GLN A 89 3.71 -20.96 -21.65
C GLN A 89 2.93 -21.95 -22.54
N SER A 90 3.23 -23.24 -22.42
CA SER A 90 2.55 -24.31 -23.16
C SER A 90 2.54 -24.17 -24.69
N VAL A 91 3.50 -23.45 -25.26
CA VAL A 91 3.64 -23.30 -26.71
C VAL A 91 3.82 -24.66 -27.40
N THR A 92 3.05 -24.88 -28.47
CA THR A 92 3.08 -26.11 -29.28
C THR A 92 3.60 -25.85 -30.70
N GLN A 93 3.50 -24.61 -31.17
CA GLN A 93 3.94 -24.19 -32.50
C GLN A 93 4.63 -22.82 -32.40
N SER A 94 5.79 -22.69 -33.05
CA SER A 94 6.54 -21.43 -33.10
C SER A 94 6.86 -21.08 -34.54
N PRO A 95 6.00 -20.28 -35.20
CA PRO A 95 6.22 -19.87 -36.58
C PRO A 95 7.54 -19.11 -36.75
N ALA A 96 8.27 -19.42 -37.82
CA ALA A 96 9.45 -18.69 -38.24
C ALA A 96 9.09 -17.27 -38.70
N HIS A 97 10.10 -16.40 -38.77
CA HIS A 97 9.90 -15.07 -39.33
C HIS A 97 9.39 -15.18 -40.77
N GLU A 98 8.33 -14.43 -41.07
CA GLU A 98 7.58 -14.39 -42.32
C GLU A 98 6.77 -15.64 -42.65
N GLU A 99 6.71 -16.63 -41.75
CA GLU A 99 5.88 -17.81 -41.93
C GLU A 99 4.39 -17.44 -41.88
N GLU A 100 3.61 -18.00 -42.81
CA GLU A 100 2.16 -17.80 -42.89
C GLU A 100 1.40 -19.04 -42.39
N PHE A 101 0.41 -18.85 -41.51
CA PHE A 101 -0.56 -19.87 -41.11
C PHE A 101 -1.99 -19.36 -41.32
N LYS A 102 -3.00 -20.23 -41.32
CA LYS A 102 -4.40 -19.85 -41.60
C LYS A 102 -5.30 -19.95 -40.38
N ILE A 103 -6.27 -19.05 -40.30
CA ILE A 103 -7.44 -19.14 -39.41
C ILE A 103 -8.68 -19.26 -40.31
N GLY A 104 -9.35 -20.41 -40.26
CA GLY A 104 -10.42 -20.70 -41.22
C GLY A 104 -9.91 -20.77 -42.66
N GLU A 105 -10.74 -20.37 -43.61
CA GLU A 105 -10.41 -20.44 -45.03
C GLU A 105 -9.82 -19.13 -45.57
N ARG A 106 -10.22 -17.99 -44.98
CA ARG A 106 -9.98 -16.66 -45.55
C ARG A 106 -8.95 -15.81 -44.83
N ILE A 107 -8.60 -16.13 -43.58
CA ILE A 107 -7.62 -15.35 -42.82
C ILE A 107 -6.27 -16.04 -42.94
N SER A 108 -5.31 -15.38 -43.61
CA SER A 108 -3.89 -15.75 -43.54
C SER A 108 -3.22 -14.91 -42.46
N VAL A 109 -2.23 -15.47 -41.77
CA VAL A 109 -1.53 -14.86 -40.65
C VAL A 109 -0.03 -15.03 -40.82
N LYS A 110 0.67 -13.94 -41.09
CA LYS A 110 2.12 -13.85 -41.25
C LYS A 110 2.79 -13.48 -39.92
N ALA A 111 3.72 -14.30 -39.43
CA ALA A 111 4.48 -13.99 -38.23
C ALA A 111 5.66 -13.05 -38.55
N LEU A 112 5.79 -11.93 -37.84
CA LEU A 112 6.87 -10.96 -37.98
C LEU A 112 7.66 -10.88 -36.68
N HIS A 113 8.96 -11.16 -36.71
CA HIS A 113 9.79 -11.17 -35.50
C HIS A 113 10.41 -9.79 -35.29
N THR A 114 10.15 -9.19 -34.13
CA THR A 114 10.66 -7.85 -33.76
C THR A 114 11.59 -7.97 -32.56
N ARG A 115 12.87 -8.31 -32.81
CA ARG A 115 13.87 -8.70 -31.78
C ARG A 115 14.16 -7.63 -30.71
N ALA A 116 13.91 -6.36 -31.01
CA ALA A 116 14.17 -5.23 -30.11
C ALA A 116 13.23 -5.10 -28.91
N ILE A 117 12.06 -5.75 -29.03
CA ILE A 117 10.97 -5.63 -28.07
C ILE A 117 11.15 -6.74 -27.03
N HIS A 118 11.44 -7.97 -27.49
CA HIS A 118 11.96 -9.12 -26.73
C HIS A 118 12.79 -10.01 -27.68
N LYS A 119 13.77 -10.79 -27.19
CA LYS A 119 14.56 -11.78 -27.95
C LYS A 119 13.71 -12.84 -28.68
N THR A 120 12.41 -12.92 -28.38
CA THR A 120 11.43 -13.86 -28.95
C THR A 120 10.08 -13.23 -29.36
N ALA A 121 9.95 -11.90 -29.41
CA ALA A 121 8.67 -11.25 -29.77
C ALA A 121 8.25 -11.55 -31.22
N SER A 122 7.02 -12.05 -31.39
CA SER A 122 6.37 -12.26 -32.69
C SER A 122 5.20 -11.28 -32.81
N ALA A 123 5.34 -10.21 -33.59
CA ALA A 123 4.18 -9.48 -34.10
C ALA A 123 3.44 -10.40 -35.07
N ILE A 124 2.12 -10.53 -34.90
CA ILE A 124 1.32 -11.44 -35.70
C ILE A 124 0.49 -10.59 -36.66
N LEU A 125 0.86 -10.64 -37.94
CA LEU A 125 0.19 -9.90 -39.01
C LEU A 125 -0.87 -10.80 -39.64
N CYS A 126 -2.14 -10.62 -39.29
CA CYS A 126 -3.20 -11.24 -40.09
C CYS A 126 -3.27 -10.51 -41.44
N LYS A 127 -2.97 -11.21 -42.52
CA LYS A 127 -3.09 -10.79 -43.92
C LYS A 127 -4.57 -10.73 -44.34
N MET A 128 -5.33 -9.94 -43.59
CA MET A 128 -6.41 -9.03 -43.99
C MET A 128 -6.46 -7.99 -42.87
N GLU A 129 -5.93 -6.79 -43.14
CA GLU A 129 -6.11 -5.55 -42.35
C GLU A 129 -5.66 -5.49 -40.87
N ILE A 130 -4.98 -6.48 -40.26
CA ILE A 130 -4.65 -6.42 -38.81
C ILE A 130 -3.19 -6.73 -38.50
N SER A 131 -2.52 -5.78 -37.84
CA SER A 131 -1.29 -6.02 -37.08
C SER A 131 -1.63 -6.02 -35.59
N ALA A 132 -1.54 -7.19 -34.95
CA ALA A 132 -1.49 -7.27 -33.49
C ALA A 132 -0.07 -6.88 -33.07
N LEU A 133 0.09 -5.61 -32.71
CA LEU A 133 1.35 -5.05 -32.26
C LEU A 133 1.49 -5.27 -30.76
N SER A 134 2.72 -5.55 -30.32
CA SER A 134 3.05 -5.38 -28.90
C SER A 134 2.57 -3.98 -28.48
N SER A 135 1.77 -3.96 -27.43
CA SER A 135 1.28 -2.80 -26.68
C SER A 135 2.31 -1.69 -26.43
N ARG A 136 3.60 -2.06 -26.38
CA ARG A 136 4.73 -1.17 -26.16
C ARG A 136 5.08 -0.33 -27.41
N VAL A 137 4.43 -0.52 -28.55
CA VAL A 137 4.75 0.14 -29.82
C VAL A 137 3.69 1.16 -30.25
N THR A 138 2.46 0.99 -29.79
CA THR A 138 1.31 1.74 -30.28
C THR A 138 1.31 3.17 -29.74
N HIS A 139 1.15 4.13 -30.65
CA HIS A 139 1.17 5.58 -30.44
C HIS A 139 2.50 6.17 -29.96
N CYS A 140 3.41 5.34 -29.43
CA CYS A 140 4.74 5.71 -28.95
C CYS A 140 5.55 4.43 -28.62
N CYS A 141 6.87 4.52 -28.41
CA CYS A 141 7.70 3.37 -28.01
C CYS A 141 7.81 3.22 -26.47
N GLY A 142 7.70 1.99 -25.95
CA GLY A 142 7.99 1.56 -24.58
C GLY A 142 9.49 1.54 -24.28
N ARG A 143 9.91 1.10 -23.09
CA ARG A 143 11.35 0.95 -22.76
C ARG A 143 11.99 -0.15 -23.62
N PHE A 144 13.32 -0.10 -23.76
CA PHE A 144 14.10 -1.14 -24.42
C PHE A 144 14.47 -2.19 -23.36
N PHE A 145 13.66 -3.25 -23.22
CA PHE A 145 13.84 -4.23 -22.14
C PHE A 145 14.94 -5.25 -22.45
N GLU A 146 14.98 -5.73 -23.69
CA GLU A 146 15.92 -6.78 -24.14
C GLU A 146 16.71 -6.39 -25.40
N GLY A 147 16.49 -5.19 -25.93
CA GLY A 147 17.12 -4.71 -27.18
C GLY A 147 17.72 -3.32 -27.08
N ASN A 148 18.30 -2.82 -28.18
CA ASN A 148 18.92 -1.50 -28.25
C ASN A 148 18.21 -0.57 -29.26
N ALA A 149 18.67 0.68 -29.38
CA ALA A 149 18.07 1.67 -30.28
C ALA A 149 18.13 1.26 -31.76
N GLU A 150 19.17 0.54 -32.18
CA GLU A 150 19.31 0.06 -33.56
C GLU A 150 18.27 -1.01 -33.86
N GLU A 151 18.13 -1.98 -32.97
CA GLU A 151 17.12 -3.03 -33.08
C GLU A 151 15.72 -2.41 -33.07
N MET A 152 15.47 -1.40 -32.22
CA MET A 152 14.16 -0.75 -32.14
C MET A 152 13.85 0.06 -33.40
N HIS A 153 14.86 0.72 -33.97
CA HIS A 153 14.74 1.38 -35.27
C HIS A 153 14.34 0.37 -36.35
N LYS A 154 15.02 -0.78 -36.41
CA LYS A 154 14.68 -1.86 -37.34
C LYS A 154 13.27 -2.43 -37.13
N ALA A 155 12.85 -2.62 -35.87
CA ALA A 155 11.51 -3.11 -35.58
C ALA A 155 10.43 -2.12 -36.05
N LEU A 156 10.52 -0.86 -35.62
CA LEU A 156 9.50 0.16 -35.89
C LEU A 156 9.55 0.66 -37.34
N ASN A 157 10.72 1.09 -37.80
CA ASN A 157 10.88 1.88 -39.02
C ASN A 157 11.24 1.05 -40.25
N GLU A 158 11.73 -0.18 -40.10
CA GLU A 158 11.97 -1.09 -41.24
C GLU A 158 10.89 -2.17 -41.32
N THR A 159 10.61 -2.85 -40.21
CA THR A 159 9.69 -4.01 -40.21
C THR A 159 8.23 -3.56 -40.20
N LEU A 160 7.80 -2.82 -39.17
CA LEU A 160 6.40 -2.45 -39.01
C LEU A 160 5.98 -1.33 -39.97
N ALA A 161 6.85 -0.36 -40.23
CA ALA A 161 6.59 0.68 -41.23
C ALA A 161 6.52 0.14 -42.67
N SER A 162 7.03 -1.07 -42.96
CA SER A 162 6.87 -1.70 -44.28
C SER A 162 5.46 -2.23 -44.55
N LEU A 163 4.61 -2.32 -43.52
CA LEU A 163 3.23 -2.76 -43.65
C LEU A 163 2.39 -1.72 -44.42
N PRO A 164 1.32 -2.16 -45.11
CA PRO A 164 0.37 -1.26 -45.76
C PRO A 164 -0.20 -0.23 -44.79
N ASP A 165 -0.35 1.02 -45.24
CA ASP A 165 -0.78 2.14 -44.40
C ASP A 165 -2.19 1.94 -43.81
N ASP A 166 -3.06 1.19 -44.49
CA ASP A 166 -4.41 0.85 -44.05
C ASP A 166 -4.47 -0.31 -43.04
N THR A 167 -3.32 -0.90 -42.68
CA THR A 167 -3.24 -1.96 -41.67
C THR A 167 -3.66 -1.43 -40.31
N LYS A 168 -4.74 -1.96 -39.74
CA LYS A 168 -5.23 -1.57 -38.41
C LYS A 168 -4.33 -2.11 -37.31
N VAL A 169 -4.20 -1.32 -36.25
CA VAL A 169 -3.37 -1.61 -35.10
C VAL A 169 -4.22 -1.95 -33.89
N TYR A 170 -3.90 -3.08 -33.27
CA TYR A 170 -4.54 -3.57 -32.05
C TYR A 170 -3.47 -3.67 -30.94
N PRO A 171 -3.48 -2.76 -29.96
CA PRO A 171 -2.48 -2.74 -28.89
C PRO A 171 -2.74 -3.83 -27.85
N GLY A 172 -1.71 -4.48 -27.31
CA GLY A 172 -1.88 -5.41 -26.19
C GLY A 172 -2.25 -4.76 -24.84
N HIS A 173 -2.01 -3.45 -24.66
CA HIS A 173 -2.30 -2.68 -23.45
C HIS A 173 -2.91 -1.32 -23.83
N GLU A 174 -3.70 -0.77 -22.93
CA GLU A 174 -4.24 0.58 -23.05
C GLU A 174 -3.25 1.62 -22.51
N TYR A 175 -2.25 2.00 -23.33
CA TYR A 175 -1.24 3.03 -23.01
C TYR A 175 -1.39 4.33 -23.80
N THR A 176 -2.39 4.41 -24.67
CA THR A 176 -2.54 5.51 -25.65
C THR A 176 -2.52 6.88 -25.00
N LYS A 177 -3.22 7.05 -23.87
CA LYS A 177 -3.28 8.32 -23.13
C LYS A 177 -1.94 8.74 -22.51
N ALA A 178 -1.13 7.78 -22.05
CA ALA A 178 0.20 8.07 -21.51
C ALA A 178 1.20 8.37 -22.65
N ASN A 179 1.10 7.61 -23.74
CA ASN A 179 1.96 7.72 -24.91
C ASN A 179 1.75 9.04 -25.66
N VAL A 180 0.51 9.47 -25.88
CA VAL A 180 0.22 10.71 -26.60
C VAL A 180 0.70 11.97 -25.87
N LYS A 181 0.73 11.96 -24.53
CA LYS A 181 1.29 13.09 -23.75
C LYS A 181 2.76 13.33 -24.09
N PHE A 182 3.53 12.26 -24.26
CA PHE A 182 4.93 12.37 -24.68
C PHE A 182 5.03 12.84 -26.14
N CYS A 183 4.24 12.25 -27.05
CA CYS A 183 4.23 12.69 -28.45
C CYS A 183 3.88 14.18 -28.58
N ALA A 184 2.88 14.66 -27.84
CA ALA A 184 2.49 16.06 -27.80
C ALA A 184 3.61 16.96 -27.25
N HIS A 185 4.40 16.48 -26.29
CA HIS A 185 5.56 17.22 -25.81
C HIS A 185 6.63 17.38 -26.89
N VAL A 186 6.86 16.34 -27.70
CA VAL A 186 7.90 16.31 -28.74
C VAL A 186 7.46 17.05 -30.01
N SER A 187 6.20 16.93 -30.42
CA SER A 187 5.66 17.58 -31.63
C SER A 187 4.20 17.97 -31.44
N GLN A 188 3.86 19.18 -31.89
CA GLN A 188 2.50 19.74 -31.84
C GLN A 188 1.75 19.60 -33.18
N SER A 189 2.13 18.59 -33.96
CA SER A 189 1.51 18.28 -35.25
C SER A 189 0.02 17.94 -35.12
N GLU A 190 -0.75 18.25 -36.16
CA GLU A 190 -2.21 18.01 -36.19
C GLU A 190 -2.61 16.54 -35.94
N PRO A 191 -1.89 15.52 -36.47
CA PRO A 191 -2.16 14.12 -36.15
C PRO A 191 -2.03 13.79 -34.66
N ILE A 192 -1.04 14.36 -33.96
CA ILE A 192 -0.83 14.13 -32.52
C ILE A 192 -1.94 14.78 -31.69
N LYS A 193 -2.40 15.99 -32.09
CA LYS A 193 -3.53 16.66 -31.43
C LYS A 193 -4.83 15.87 -31.58
N LYS A 194 -5.09 15.31 -32.76
CA LYS A 194 -6.24 14.43 -33.01
C LYS A 194 -6.17 13.17 -32.15
N LEU A 195 -5.00 12.53 -32.08
CA LEU A 195 -4.78 11.38 -31.20
C LEU A 195 -5.01 11.76 -29.73
N GLN A 196 -4.57 12.95 -29.29
CA GLN A 196 -4.73 13.40 -27.92
C GLN A 196 -6.21 13.59 -27.57
N ALA A 197 -6.95 14.32 -28.42
CA ALA A 197 -8.38 14.52 -28.25
C ALA A 197 -9.14 13.18 -28.23
N PHE A 198 -8.75 12.24 -29.10
CA PHE A 198 -9.34 10.91 -29.12
C PHE A 198 -9.07 10.12 -27.83
N ALA A 199 -7.83 10.13 -27.34
CA ALA A 199 -7.43 9.45 -26.10
C ALA A 199 -8.05 10.07 -24.83
N GLU A 200 -8.40 11.35 -24.87
CA GLU A 200 -9.09 12.03 -23.78
C GLU A 200 -10.58 11.71 -23.76
N ALA A 201 -11.19 11.54 -24.94
CA ALA A 201 -12.62 11.25 -25.09
C ALA A 201 -12.99 9.76 -24.94
N ASN A 202 -12.03 8.84 -25.04
CA ASN A 202 -12.30 7.40 -25.07
C ASN A 202 -11.50 6.65 -24.00
N GLN A 203 -12.17 5.71 -23.33
CA GLN A 203 -11.54 4.81 -22.36
C GLN A 203 -10.78 3.66 -23.05
N GLN A 204 -11.19 3.30 -24.27
CA GLN A 204 -10.71 2.17 -25.05
C GLN A 204 -10.32 2.66 -26.45
N THR A 205 -9.09 2.40 -26.88
CA THR A 205 -8.54 2.96 -28.14
C THR A 205 -8.17 1.92 -29.20
N GLN A 206 -8.32 0.63 -28.89
CA GLN A 206 -7.94 -0.48 -29.75
C GLN A 206 -8.69 -0.54 -31.08
N GLY A 207 -7.97 -0.90 -32.16
CA GLY A 207 -8.57 -1.13 -33.49
C GLY A 207 -9.07 0.13 -34.19
N LYS A 208 -8.70 1.33 -33.72
CA LYS A 208 -9.13 2.62 -34.27
C LYS A 208 -8.10 3.29 -35.17
N PHE A 209 -6.84 2.91 -35.05
CA PHE A 209 -5.72 3.53 -35.74
C PHE A 209 -5.03 2.53 -36.66
N THR A 210 -4.32 3.05 -37.66
CA THR A 210 -3.61 2.27 -38.67
C THR A 210 -2.11 2.50 -38.63
N ILE A 211 -1.32 1.68 -39.34
CA ILE A 211 0.13 1.90 -39.51
C ILE A 211 0.39 3.26 -40.19
N GLY A 212 -0.49 3.69 -41.10
CA GLY A 212 -0.43 5.03 -41.70
C GLY A 212 -0.59 6.13 -40.64
N ASP A 213 -1.52 5.97 -39.69
CA ASP A 213 -1.68 6.90 -38.57
C ASP A 213 -0.46 6.91 -37.65
N GLU A 214 0.08 5.73 -37.33
CA GLU A 214 1.30 5.58 -36.52
C GLU A 214 2.48 6.34 -37.12
N LYS A 215 2.70 6.23 -38.45
CA LYS A 215 3.76 7.00 -39.14
C LYS A 215 3.60 8.52 -39.00
N LEU A 216 2.38 9.01 -38.76
CA LEU A 216 2.10 10.44 -38.61
C LEU A 216 2.21 10.94 -37.16
N HIS A 217 1.70 10.17 -36.18
CA HIS A 217 1.64 10.63 -34.78
C HIS A 217 2.66 9.97 -33.84
N ASN A 218 3.26 8.83 -34.21
CA ASN A 218 4.27 8.16 -33.41
C ASN A 218 5.65 8.75 -33.69
N VAL A 219 6.14 9.57 -32.75
CA VAL A 219 7.43 10.25 -32.91
C VAL A 219 8.62 9.29 -33.06
N PHE A 220 8.50 8.03 -32.62
CA PHE A 220 9.52 6.98 -32.79
C PHE A 220 9.49 6.33 -34.19
N MET A 221 8.42 6.52 -34.96
CA MET A 221 8.36 6.17 -36.39
C MET A 221 8.73 7.33 -37.31
N ARG A 222 9.09 8.48 -36.73
CA ARG A 222 9.43 9.73 -37.41
C ARG A 222 10.90 10.12 -37.20
N VAL A 223 11.78 9.14 -37.06
CA VAL A 223 13.22 9.40 -36.77
C VAL A 223 13.97 10.12 -37.90
N ASN A 224 13.42 10.11 -39.11
CA ASN A 224 13.93 10.86 -40.27
C ASN A 224 13.26 12.23 -40.44
N ASP A 225 12.28 12.57 -39.60
CA ASP A 225 11.54 13.82 -39.72
C ASP A 225 12.40 15.00 -39.23
N PRO A 226 12.58 16.06 -40.04
CA PRO A 226 13.37 17.24 -39.64
C PRO A 226 12.90 17.89 -38.33
N GLU A 227 11.61 17.84 -38.02
CA GLU A 227 11.05 18.34 -36.75
C GLU A 227 11.62 17.55 -35.57
N ILE A 228 11.62 16.21 -35.67
CA ILE A 228 12.05 15.30 -34.60
C ILE A 228 13.58 15.32 -34.45
N GLN A 229 14.32 15.39 -35.55
CA GLN A 229 15.77 15.55 -35.55
C GLN A 229 16.20 16.86 -34.88
N LYS A 230 15.46 17.95 -35.13
CA LYS A 230 15.71 19.24 -34.47
C LYS A 230 15.46 19.18 -32.97
N VAL A 231 14.41 18.48 -32.52
CA VAL A 231 14.09 18.34 -31.09
C VAL A 231 15.12 17.46 -30.37
N THR A 232 15.60 16.38 -31.03
CA THR A 232 16.61 15.48 -30.46
C THR A 232 18.03 16.02 -30.54
N GLY A 233 18.32 16.95 -31.46
CA GLY A 233 19.67 17.40 -31.76
C GLY A 233 20.53 16.32 -32.46
N LYS A 234 19.91 15.27 -32.99
CA LYS A 234 20.56 14.14 -33.67
C LYS A 234 20.02 14.01 -35.10
N SER A 235 20.85 13.50 -36.01
CA SER A 235 20.49 13.30 -37.43
C SER A 235 20.55 11.84 -37.86
N ASN A 236 21.33 11.00 -37.17
CA ASN A 236 21.33 9.56 -37.40
C ASN A 236 20.04 8.94 -36.81
N PRO A 237 19.24 8.17 -37.57
CA PRO A 237 17.98 7.60 -37.10
C PRO A 237 18.07 6.77 -35.82
N VAL A 238 19.18 6.04 -35.62
CA VAL A 238 19.43 5.25 -34.40
C VAL A 238 19.73 6.15 -33.21
N ASP A 239 20.50 7.22 -33.41
CA ASP A 239 20.78 8.20 -32.36
C ASP A 239 19.53 9.02 -32.00
N VAL A 240 18.69 9.33 -32.99
CA VAL A 240 17.38 9.98 -32.80
C VAL A 240 16.46 9.07 -31.99
N MET A 241 16.43 7.77 -32.29
CA MET A 241 15.69 6.74 -31.52
C MET A 241 16.16 6.68 -30.06
N ALA A 242 17.47 6.65 -29.83
CA ALA A 242 18.06 6.67 -28.49
C ALA A 242 17.71 7.97 -27.74
N ALA A 243 17.88 9.13 -28.39
CA ALA A 243 17.59 10.43 -27.81
C ALA A 243 16.09 10.60 -27.48
N LEU A 244 15.17 10.15 -28.35
CA LEU A 244 13.74 10.12 -28.05
C LEU A 244 13.43 9.23 -26.84
N ARG A 245 14.13 8.10 -26.69
CA ARG A 245 13.95 7.20 -25.54
C ARG A 245 14.46 7.83 -24.25
N GLU A 246 15.63 8.45 -24.28
CA GLU A 246 16.18 9.22 -23.15
C GLU A 246 15.25 10.39 -22.79
N MET A 247 14.75 11.12 -23.79
CA MET A 247 13.74 12.16 -23.59
C MET A 247 12.45 11.61 -23.01
N LYS A 248 11.99 10.42 -23.42
CA LYS A 248 10.78 9.80 -22.82
C LYS A 248 11.04 9.35 -21.37
N ASN A 249 12.24 8.87 -21.09
CA ASN A 249 12.70 8.59 -19.73
C ASN A 249 12.73 9.87 -18.88
N SER A 250 13.09 11.02 -19.46
CA SER A 250 13.21 12.31 -18.76
C SER A 250 11.95 13.18 -18.77
N ILE A 251 11.02 13.06 -19.72
CA ILE A 251 9.74 13.80 -19.75
C ILE A 251 8.74 13.27 -18.73
N ALA A 252 8.91 12.02 -18.29
CA ALA A 252 8.36 11.55 -17.02
C ALA A 252 8.71 12.50 -15.84
N GLN A 253 9.74 13.34 -15.97
CA GLN A 253 10.25 14.29 -14.99
C GLN A 253 9.97 15.77 -15.31
N ILE A 254 9.58 16.18 -16.54
CA ILE A 254 9.58 17.60 -16.97
C ILE A 254 8.20 18.29 -16.94
N VAL A 255 7.09 17.56 -17.10
CA VAL A 255 5.73 18.15 -17.08
C VAL A 255 5.41 18.87 -15.74
N TYR A 256 6.16 18.58 -14.68
CA TYR A 256 5.95 19.09 -13.32
C TYR A 256 6.28 20.58 -13.12
N VAL A 257 7.13 21.18 -13.96
CA VAL A 257 7.64 22.56 -13.70
C VAL A 257 6.78 23.64 -14.36
N MET A 258 6.12 23.34 -15.48
CA MET A 258 5.39 24.37 -16.23
C MET A 258 3.94 24.56 -15.77
N ASP A 259 3.30 23.53 -15.22
CA ASP A 259 1.89 23.60 -14.80
C ASP A 259 1.71 24.30 -13.43
N ALA A 260 2.76 24.31 -12.60
CA ALA A 260 2.82 25.07 -11.35
C ALA A 260 2.84 26.60 -11.59
N ASN A 261 3.43 27.06 -12.70
CA ASN A 261 3.55 28.49 -13.00
C ASN A 261 2.32 29.06 -13.75
N ARG A 262 1.53 28.24 -14.45
CA ARG A 262 0.30 28.71 -15.12
C ARG A 262 -0.90 28.85 -14.18
N LYS A 263 -0.95 28.12 -13.07
CA LYS A 263 -2.02 28.24 -12.06
C LYS A 263 -1.82 29.38 -11.05
N ALA A 264 -0.68 30.07 -11.09
CA ALA A 264 -0.35 31.19 -10.20
C ALA A 264 -0.69 32.58 -10.79
N SER A 265 -1.30 32.65 -11.98
CA SER A 265 -1.64 33.93 -12.62
C SER A 265 -3.12 33.98 -13.03
N SER A 266 -3.93 34.58 -12.16
CA SER A 266 -5.19 35.23 -12.50
C SER A 266 -5.22 36.58 -11.76
N PRO A 267 -5.71 37.66 -12.39
CA PRO A 267 -5.28 39.01 -12.04
C PRO A 267 -6.00 39.52 -10.80
N ALA A 268 -5.23 39.99 -9.81
CA ALA A 268 -5.73 40.87 -8.76
C ALA A 268 -5.56 42.32 -9.21
N VAL A 269 -6.60 43.10 -8.94
CA VAL A 269 -6.82 44.49 -9.31
C VAL A 269 -5.77 45.41 -8.67
N ASP A 270 -5.23 46.33 -9.46
CA ASP A 270 -4.32 47.41 -9.06
C ASP A 270 -4.95 48.34 -8.02
N GLU A 271 -4.23 48.58 -6.92
CA GLU A 271 -4.24 49.88 -6.24
C GLU A 271 -2.80 50.35 -6.00
N ASN A 272 -2.58 51.60 -6.39
CA ASN A 272 -1.31 52.31 -6.44
C ASN A 272 -0.58 52.37 -5.09
N HIS A 273 0.75 52.18 -5.11
CA HIS A 273 1.65 53.10 -4.41
C HIS A 273 3.08 53.03 -4.95
N GLU A 274 3.56 54.18 -5.44
CA GLU A 274 4.95 54.45 -5.81
C GLU A 274 5.87 54.48 -4.58
N GLY A 275 7.10 53.98 -4.76
CA GLY A 275 8.18 54.09 -3.78
C GLY A 275 9.50 53.53 -4.29
N THR A 276 10.32 54.41 -4.87
CA THR A 276 11.70 54.19 -5.32
C THR A 276 12.70 54.08 -4.16
N SER A 277 13.67 53.15 -4.24
CA SER A 277 15.08 53.40 -3.87
C SER A 277 16.00 52.22 -4.25
N ASP A 278 17.03 52.54 -5.02
CA ASP A 278 18.20 51.71 -5.37
C ASP A 278 19.13 51.48 -4.16
N ASP A 279 19.75 50.29 -4.05
CA ASP A 279 21.18 50.14 -3.71
C ASP A 279 21.73 48.75 -4.13
N PRO A 280 22.93 48.64 -4.74
CA PRO A 280 23.53 47.40 -5.22
C PRO A 280 24.66 46.91 -4.30
N ASP A 281 24.67 45.62 -3.95
CA ASP A 281 25.88 44.77 -3.83
C ASP A 281 25.60 43.54 -2.95
N THR A 282 25.69 42.35 -3.55
CA THR A 282 26.54 41.25 -3.06
C THR A 282 26.45 40.08 -4.03
N GLN A 283 27.38 40.06 -4.97
CA GLN A 283 27.58 39.00 -5.94
C GLN A 283 28.48 37.91 -5.32
N ASN A 284 27.92 37.03 -4.51
CA ASN A 284 28.54 35.73 -4.20
C ASN A 284 27.81 34.64 -4.98
N ARG A 285 28.33 34.32 -6.17
CA ARG A 285 27.93 33.14 -6.94
C ARG A 285 28.36 31.89 -6.16
N LEU A 286 27.42 31.29 -5.45
CA LEU A 286 27.49 29.89 -5.03
C LEU A 286 27.35 29.02 -6.27
N GLU A 287 28.46 28.40 -6.69
CA GLU A 287 28.46 27.36 -7.70
C GLU A 287 27.95 26.06 -7.06
N VAL A 288 26.72 25.68 -7.39
CA VAL A 288 26.12 24.41 -6.96
C VAL A 288 26.49 23.35 -7.99
N VAL A 289 27.43 22.49 -7.64
CA VAL A 289 27.79 21.29 -8.42
C VAL A 289 26.78 20.19 -8.09
N PHE A 290 25.95 19.80 -9.07
CA PHE A 290 25.10 18.62 -8.97
C PHE A 290 25.86 17.39 -9.49
N TYR A 291 25.89 16.31 -8.71
CA TYR A 291 26.40 15.01 -9.16
C TYR A 291 25.40 14.35 -10.13
N PRO A 292 25.84 13.70 -11.23
CA PRO A 292 24.94 13.23 -12.30
C PRO A 292 24.05 12.02 -11.96
N ASP A 293 24.30 11.30 -10.85
CA ASP A 293 23.80 9.93 -10.67
C ASP A 293 22.55 9.77 -9.77
N SER A 294 21.69 10.80 -9.67
CA SER A 294 20.42 10.67 -8.91
C SER A 294 19.24 11.22 -9.72
N SER A 295 18.79 10.42 -10.68
CA SER A 295 17.76 10.82 -11.65
C SER A 295 16.40 10.16 -11.41
N HIS A 296 15.74 10.44 -10.27
CA HIS A 296 14.32 10.13 -10.11
C HIS A 296 13.52 11.36 -9.66
N ARG A 297 12.84 11.98 -10.64
CA ARG A 297 11.91 13.11 -10.43
C ARG A 297 10.44 12.63 -10.45
N ARG A 298 9.68 13.23 -9.53
CA ARG A 298 8.27 12.97 -9.15
C ARG A 298 7.26 13.10 -10.30
N LYS A 299 6.15 12.34 -10.24
CA LYS A 299 4.90 12.56 -11.00
C LYS A 299 3.76 12.94 -10.05
N SER A 300 2.73 13.64 -10.55
CA SER A 300 1.57 14.12 -9.79
C SER A 300 0.30 13.32 -10.11
N SER A 301 -0.61 13.40 -9.14
CA SER A 301 -1.81 12.59 -8.91
C SER A 301 -2.97 12.76 -9.90
N LEU A 302 -3.64 11.62 -10.19
CA LEU A 302 -5.09 11.49 -10.41
C LEU A 302 -5.50 10.01 -10.15
N VAL A 303 -6.49 9.83 -9.28
CA VAL A 303 -6.99 8.60 -8.59
C VAL A 303 -7.73 7.67 -9.58
N THR A 304 -7.71 6.33 -9.57
CA THR A 304 -8.21 5.33 -8.59
C THR A 304 -7.88 3.91 -9.11
N MET A 305 -7.68 2.94 -8.21
CA MET A 305 -8.09 1.56 -8.48
C MET A 305 -8.78 0.95 -7.25
N GLU A 306 -10.01 0.55 -7.50
CA GLU A 306 -10.93 -0.19 -6.64
C GLU A 306 -10.94 -1.65 -7.11
N LYS A 307 -10.17 -2.54 -6.47
CA LYS A 307 -10.53 -3.96 -6.19
C LYS A 307 -9.30 -4.77 -5.69
N PRO A 308 -9.51 -5.69 -4.73
CA PRO A 308 -8.44 -6.35 -3.97
C PRO A 308 -7.65 -7.38 -4.79
N ARG A 309 -6.39 -7.60 -4.41
CA ARG A 309 -5.41 -8.45 -5.10
C ARG A 309 -5.58 -9.97 -4.90
N ILE A 310 -6.68 -10.43 -4.30
CA ILE A 310 -6.99 -11.85 -4.04
C ILE A 310 -8.52 -12.02 -4.06
N ARG A 311 -9.05 -13.12 -4.64
CA ARG A 311 -10.47 -13.51 -4.55
C ARG A 311 -10.88 -13.57 -3.07
N GLN A 312 -11.78 -12.68 -2.67
CA GLN A 312 -12.38 -12.68 -1.34
C GLN A 312 -13.54 -13.68 -1.33
N HIS A 313 -13.37 -14.80 -0.64
CA HIS A 313 -14.49 -15.38 0.09
C HIS A 313 -14.76 -14.44 1.26
N TYR A 314 -15.82 -13.65 1.17
CA TYR A 314 -16.42 -13.02 2.33
C TYR A 314 -17.03 -14.14 3.15
N ASP A 315 -16.24 -14.75 4.03
CA ASP A 315 -16.78 -15.67 5.01
C ASP A 315 -16.32 -15.34 6.43
N GLN A 316 -17.35 -15.19 7.26
CA GLN A 316 -17.40 -15.07 8.71
C GLN A 316 -16.82 -13.81 9.35
N HIS A 317 -17.73 -12.85 9.53
CA HIS A 317 -17.86 -11.96 10.69
C HIS A 317 -17.00 -12.34 11.90
N ASP A 318 -16.25 -11.37 12.42
CA ASP A 318 -15.53 -11.47 13.68
C ASP A 318 -16.52 -11.40 14.87
N LYS A 319 -17.40 -12.39 14.98
CA LYS A 319 -18.43 -12.55 16.04
C LYS A 319 -17.81 -12.81 17.43
N THR A 320 -16.48 -12.74 17.57
CA THR A 320 -15.75 -13.07 18.81
C THR A 320 -15.12 -11.87 19.52
N THR A 321 -15.33 -10.64 19.01
CA THR A 321 -14.73 -9.45 19.62
C THR A 321 -15.40 -9.06 20.94
N ALA A 322 -14.89 -9.58 22.06
CA ALA A 322 -15.36 -9.26 23.41
C ALA A 322 -15.07 -7.80 23.85
N CYS A 323 -14.19 -7.08 23.14
CA CYS A 323 -13.90 -5.68 23.43
C CYS A 323 -14.98 -4.78 22.82
N TYR A 324 -15.82 -4.19 23.68
CA TYR A 324 -16.91 -3.28 23.29
C TYR A 324 -16.48 -2.23 22.26
N VAL A 325 -15.33 -1.58 22.46
CA VAL A 325 -14.82 -0.54 21.53
C VAL A 325 -14.53 -1.09 20.13
N HIS A 326 -13.95 -2.28 20.03
CA HIS A 326 -13.63 -2.89 18.74
C HIS A 326 -14.83 -3.60 18.10
N SER A 327 -15.79 -4.06 18.90
CA SER A 327 -17.08 -4.56 18.39
C SER A 327 -17.88 -3.46 17.70
N LEU A 328 -17.81 -2.22 18.20
CA LEU A 328 -18.41 -1.05 17.54
C LEU A 328 -17.74 -0.72 16.20
N ILE A 329 -16.43 -0.96 16.09
CA ILE A 329 -15.71 -0.83 14.80
C ILE A 329 -16.20 -1.91 13.83
N ALA A 330 -16.29 -3.16 14.29
CA ALA A 330 -16.68 -4.31 13.46
C ALA A 330 -18.15 -4.23 12.98
N GLY A 331 -19.07 -3.67 13.79
CA GLY A 331 -20.48 -3.49 13.43
C GLY A 331 -20.70 -2.49 12.28
N GLU A 332 -19.84 -1.49 12.12
CA GLU A 332 -19.91 -0.52 11.00
C GLU A 332 -19.36 -1.09 9.68
N TRP A 333 -18.86 -2.33 9.63
CA TRP A 333 -18.31 -2.97 8.43
C TRP A 333 -19.34 -3.84 7.67
N ALA A 334 -20.61 -3.83 8.07
CA ALA A 334 -21.69 -4.45 7.31
C ALA A 334 -21.95 -3.71 5.99
N SER A 335 -22.13 -4.45 4.90
CA SER A 335 -22.21 -3.99 3.50
C SER A 335 -23.29 -2.93 3.24
N PRO A 336 -23.08 -1.97 2.29
CA PRO A 336 -24.08 -1.01 1.84
C PRO A 336 -25.18 -1.58 0.91
N LEU A 337 -25.47 -2.89 0.98
CA LEU A 337 -26.46 -3.53 0.10
C LEU A 337 -27.88 -3.65 0.70
N GLU A 338 -28.12 -3.11 1.89
CA GLU A 338 -29.47 -2.97 2.45
C GLU A 338 -29.68 -1.57 3.01
N GLN A 339 -29.68 -0.55 2.14
CA GLN A 339 -30.37 0.69 2.43
C GLN A 339 -31.81 0.53 1.96
N ASN A 340 -32.69 0.09 2.86
CA ASN A 340 -34.09 0.49 2.78
C ASN A 340 -34.16 1.97 3.16
N ASP A 341 -34.61 2.80 2.22
CA ASP A 341 -34.89 4.21 2.44
C ASP A 341 -35.97 4.38 3.51
N GLY A 342 -35.56 4.79 4.72
CA GLY A 342 -36.43 5.21 5.80
C GLY A 342 -35.64 5.87 6.92
N PRO A 343 -36.14 6.96 7.54
CA PRO A 343 -35.46 7.58 8.67
C PRO A 343 -35.77 6.74 9.92
N GLU A 344 -34.93 5.76 10.23
CA GLU A 344 -34.98 5.09 11.53
C GLU A 344 -34.00 5.75 12.49
N ASP A 345 -34.58 6.32 13.55
CA ASP A 345 -33.89 7.03 14.61
C ASP A 345 -32.93 6.10 15.38
N ALA A 346 -31.71 6.61 15.62
CA ALA A 346 -30.59 5.89 16.22
C ALA A 346 -30.79 5.48 17.70
N GLU A 347 -31.99 5.60 18.26
CA GLU A 347 -32.33 5.18 19.62
C GLU A 347 -32.81 3.72 19.70
N ASP A 348 -33.37 3.15 18.62
CA ASP A 348 -34.00 1.81 18.69
C ASP A 348 -33.02 0.64 18.58
N VAL A 349 -31.88 0.80 17.91
CA VAL A 349 -30.84 -0.26 17.84
C VAL A 349 -30.22 -0.58 19.21
N ILE A 350 -30.36 0.31 20.19
CA ILE A 350 -29.80 0.15 21.54
C ILE A 350 -30.71 -0.69 22.46
N ARG A 351 -31.98 -0.93 22.10
CA ARG A 351 -32.93 -1.67 22.97
C ARG A 351 -33.12 -3.14 22.61
N THR A 352 -32.91 -3.55 21.37
CA THR A 352 -33.37 -4.86 20.87
C THR A 352 -32.43 -6.04 21.09
N LEU A 353 -31.31 -5.88 21.81
CA LEU A 353 -30.34 -6.97 22.05
C LEU A 353 -30.37 -7.54 23.48
N ASN A 354 -31.39 -7.22 24.28
CA ASN A 354 -31.47 -7.68 25.67
C ASN A 354 -32.35 -8.91 25.91
N GLU A 355 -33.04 -9.47 24.92
CA GLU A 355 -33.83 -10.69 25.11
C GLU A 355 -33.76 -11.54 23.82
N GLU A 356 -32.95 -12.60 23.82
CA GLU A 356 -33.20 -13.93 23.23
C GLU A 356 -31.87 -14.71 23.07
N GLU A 357 -31.79 -15.88 23.72
CA GLU A 357 -30.72 -16.86 23.50
C GLU A 357 -30.91 -17.57 22.15
N PRO A 358 -29.88 -17.71 21.29
CA PRO A 358 -30.05 -18.46 20.06
C PRO A 358 -29.76 -19.95 20.28
N THR A 359 -30.73 -20.77 19.87
CA THR A 359 -30.62 -22.21 19.73
C THR A 359 -29.76 -22.57 18.50
N ILE A 360 -28.94 -23.61 18.63
CA ILE A 360 -28.03 -24.09 17.57
C ILE A 360 -28.79 -25.10 16.71
N ASP A 361 -28.96 -24.81 15.41
CA ASP A 361 -29.44 -25.76 14.42
C ASP A 361 -28.24 -26.42 13.72
N THR A 362 -28.03 -27.71 14.01
CA THR A 362 -27.02 -28.55 13.39
C THR A 362 -27.65 -29.27 12.20
N ASN A 363 -27.47 -28.78 10.97
CA ASN A 363 -27.43 -29.60 9.73
C ASN A 363 -27.25 -28.73 8.47
N ALA A 364 -26.01 -28.59 8.00
CA ALA A 364 -25.67 -28.40 6.58
C ALA A 364 -24.15 -28.53 6.42
N LEU A 365 -23.67 -29.77 6.24
CA LEU A 365 -22.33 -30.04 5.73
C LEU A 365 -22.51 -30.63 4.33
N ASN A 366 -21.90 -30.01 3.33
CA ASN A 366 -21.55 -30.68 2.09
C ASN A 366 -20.03 -30.79 2.05
N ASP A 367 -19.55 -32.03 2.01
CA ASP A 367 -18.21 -32.43 1.63
C ASP A 367 -17.98 -32.07 0.15
N ASP A 368 -16.96 -31.27 -0.13
CA ASP A 368 -16.13 -31.33 -1.33
C ASP A 368 -15.15 -30.14 -1.30
N ASP A 369 -13.94 -30.37 -0.78
CA ASP A 369 -12.68 -29.74 -1.22
C ASP A 369 -11.51 -30.28 -0.38
N ILE A 370 -11.10 -31.51 -0.70
CA ILE A 370 -9.81 -32.07 -0.29
C ILE A 370 -8.87 -31.97 -1.48
N VAL A 371 -7.86 -31.10 -1.39
CA VAL A 371 -6.60 -31.31 -2.14
C VAL A 371 -5.45 -31.33 -1.14
N SER A 372 -4.96 -32.54 -0.93
CA SER A 372 -3.83 -32.92 -0.10
C SER A 372 -2.49 -32.49 -0.72
N MET A 373 -1.62 -31.92 0.10
CA MET A 373 -0.16 -32.06 -0.02
C MET A 373 0.36 -32.50 1.36
N VAL A 374 0.74 -33.78 1.45
CA VAL A 374 1.49 -34.42 2.55
C VAL A 374 2.94 -34.51 2.03
N ASP A 375 3.97 -34.03 2.73
CA ASP A 375 4.70 -34.65 3.85
C ASP A 375 5.37 -33.54 4.69
N GLY A 376 5.59 -33.61 6.01
CA GLY A 376 5.34 -34.60 7.04
C GLY A 376 6.01 -34.13 8.33
N ASP A 377 5.23 -33.84 9.38
CA ASP A 377 5.39 -34.33 10.76
C ASP A 377 4.21 -33.82 11.60
N GLY A 378 3.68 -34.69 12.45
CA GLY A 378 2.34 -34.59 13.04
C GLY A 378 2.22 -33.53 14.13
N GLY A 379 1.35 -32.54 13.90
CA GLY A 379 0.86 -31.63 14.92
C GLY A 379 -0.49 -31.05 14.51
N ASN A 380 -1.56 -31.49 15.16
CA ASN A 380 -2.94 -31.08 14.92
C ASN A 380 -3.12 -29.58 15.25
N MET A 381 -2.83 -28.68 14.30
CA MET A 381 -3.09 -27.23 14.44
C MET A 381 -4.52 -26.93 14.00
N LYS A 382 -5.33 -26.39 14.93
CA LYS A 382 -6.63 -25.80 14.60
C LYS A 382 -6.44 -24.68 13.56
N PRO A 383 -7.34 -24.54 12.57
CA PRO A 383 -7.23 -23.48 11.58
C PRO A 383 -7.34 -22.11 12.27
N VAL A 384 -6.31 -21.29 12.11
CA VAL A 384 -6.29 -19.90 12.57
C VAL A 384 -7.09 -19.07 11.55
N PRO A 385 -8.06 -18.24 11.96
CA PRO A 385 -8.80 -17.39 11.03
C PRO A 385 -7.85 -16.55 10.18
N THR A 386 -8.01 -16.58 8.85
CA THR A 386 -7.15 -15.83 7.93
C THR A 386 -7.51 -14.35 8.00
N ILE A 387 -6.85 -13.62 8.90
CA ILE A 387 -7.03 -12.17 9.05
C ILE A 387 -6.42 -11.48 7.83
N ILE A 388 -7.26 -10.79 7.05
CA ILE A 388 -6.82 -9.93 5.94
C ILE A 388 -5.89 -8.86 6.53
N GLN A 389 -4.63 -8.76 6.12
CA GLN A 389 -3.72 -7.67 6.53
C GLN A 389 -4.01 -6.39 5.75
N SER A 390 -3.74 -5.22 6.32
CA SER A 390 -4.06 -3.91 5.71
C SER A 390 -3.32 -3.70 4.39
N ARG A 391 -2.14 -4.30 4.23
CA ARG A 391 -1.41 -4.36 2.94
C ARG A 391 -2.18 -5.05 1.78
N HIS A 392 -3.19 -5.86 2.09
CA HIS A 392 -4.02 -6.53 1.08
C HIS A 392 -5.26 -5.72 0.69
N LEU A 393 -5.52 -4.62 1.41
CA LEU A 393 -6.65 -3.75 1.15
C LEU A 393 -6.35 -2.80 -0.01
N THR A 394 -7.39 -2.52 -0.78
CA THR A 394 -7.34 -1.47 -1.80
C THR A 394 -7.21 -0.09 -1.16
N LYS A 395 -6.76 0.90 -1.93
CA LYS A 395 -6.74 2.30 -1.46
C LYS A 395 -8.12 2.78 -1.01
N ARG A 396 -9.19 2.35 -1.70
CA ARG A 396 -10.57 2.62 -1.28
C ARG A 396 -10.90 1.97 0.06
N GLN A 397 -10.64 0.67 0.23
CA GLN A 397 -10.87 -0.03 1.50
C GLN A 397 -10.05 0.56 2.67
N LEU A 398 -8.81 0.98 2.44
CA LEU A 398 -8.00 1.69 3.44
C LEU A 398 -8.59 3.05 3.79
N SER A 399 -9.09 3.78 2.79
CA SER A 399 -9.74 5.08 2.99
C SER A 399 -11.06 4.93 3.77
N ASP A 400 -11.86 3.93 3.43
CA ASP A 400 -13.12 3.60 4.11
C ASP A 400 -12.85 3.19 5.56
N MET A 401 -11.84 2.34 5.79
CA MET A 401 -11.40 1.96 7.13
C MET A 401 -10.97 3.19 7.95
N ALA A 402 -10.07 4.02 7.40
CA ALA A 402 -9.61 5.23 8.08
C ALA A 402 -10.77 6.20 8.34
N TRP A 403 -11.74 6.31 7.44
CA TRP A 403 -12.93 7.13 7.64
C TRP A 403 -13.83 6.58 8.76
N ASN A 404 -14.10 5.28 8.79
CA ASN A 404 -14.89 4.63 9.85
C ASN A 404 -14.24 4.81 11.23
N VAL A 405 -12.92 4.57 11.35
CA VAL A 405 -12.19 4.78 12.59
C VAL A 405 -12.28 6.24 13.06
N ARG A 406 -12.20 7.21 12.14
CA ARG A 406 -12.34 8.65 12.46
C ARG A 406 -13.76 9.01 12.88
N LYS A 407 -14.76 8.50 12.19
CA LYS A 407 -16.18 8.71 12.54
C LYS A 407 -16.47 8.18 13.94
N LEU A 408 -16.00 6.96 14.23
CA LEU A 408 -16.12 6.36 15.55
C LEU A 408 -15.36 7.16 16.60
N SER A 409 -14.11 7.58 16.32
CA SER A 409 -13.30 8.38 17.24
C SER A 409 -14.02 9.67 17.67
N LYS A 410 -14.64 10.38 16.72
CA LYS A 410 -15.45 11.58 17.01
C LYS A 410 -16.64 11.26 17.91
N LYS A 411 -17.34 10.15 17.66
CA LYS A 411 -18.51 9.70 18.43
C LYS A 411 -18.10 9.29 19.86
N LEU A 412 -17.09 8.43 20.01
CA LEU A 412 -16.60 7.94 21.30
C LEU A 412 -16.00 9.05 22.16
N GLY A 413 -15.37 10.05 21.55
CA GLY A 413 -14.88 11.20 22.30
C GLY A 413 -16.02 11.97 22.99
N SER A 414 -17.24 11.95 22.44
CA SER A 414 -18.40 12.70 22.96
C SER A 414 -19.30 11.93 23.90
N ILE A 415 -19.09 10.62 24.01
CA ILE A 415 -19.98 9.72 24.74
C ILE A 415 -19.22 9.13 25.93
N LYS A 416 -19.90 9.02 27.05
CA LYS A 416 -19.40 8.29 28.21
C LYS A 416 -19.72 6.80 28.03
N LEU A 417 -18.70 5.99 27.80
CA LEU A 417 -18.81 4.54 27.62
C LEU A 417 -18.94 3.88 28.99
N LYS A 418 -20.12 3.35 29.27
CA LYS A 418 -20.35 2.53 30.46
C LYS A 418 -19.92 1.10 30.16
N LEU A 419 -18.80 0.68 30.73
CA LEU A 419 -18.21 -0.64 30.51
C LEU A 419 -18.59 -1.59 31.64
N THR A 420 -19.00 -2.81 31.31
CA THR A 420 -19.19 -3.89 32.29
C THR A 420 -17.85 -4.55 32.58
N VAL A 421 -17.02 -3.92 33.41
CA VAL A 421 -15.67 -4.40 33.70
C VAL A 421 -15.72 -5.60 34.64
N LYS A 422 -15.18 -6.74 34.23
CA LYS A 422 -14.96 -7.91 35.11
C LYS A 422 -13.50 -8.31 35.17
N ASN A 423 -12.77 -8.23 34.06
CA ASN A 423 -11.38 -8.62 33.93
C ASN A 423 -10.49 -7.38 33.75
N VAL A 424 -9.69 -7.07 34.77
CA VAL A 424 -8.77 -5.93 34.78
C VAL A 424 -7.35 -6.42 34.56
N PHE A 425 -6.69 -5.90 33.52
CA PHE A 425 -5.30 -6.21 33.18
C PHE A 425 -4.38 -5.10 33.70
N VAL A 426 -3.48 -5.43 34.62
CA VAL A 426 -2.57 -4.46 35.24
C VAL A 426 -1.17 -4.61 34.66
N VAL A 427 -0.64 -3.50 34.13
CA VAL A 427 0.71 -3.41 33.57
C VAL A 427 1.51 -2.40 34.39
N SER A 428 2.69 -2.79 34.86
CA SER A 428 3.64 -1.88 35.49
C SER A 428 4.94 -1.83 34.71
N LYS A 429 5.67 -0.72 34.81
CA LYS A 429 6.99 -0.57 34.19
C LYS A 429 7.90 -1.73 34.63
N ALA A 430 8.49 -2.41 33.65
CA ALA A 430 9.41 -3.52 33.90
C ALA A 430 10.66 -3.04 34.64
N TYR A 431 11.22 -3.92 35.49
CA TYR A 431 12.45 -3.71 36.27
C TYR A 431 12.44 -2.52 37.25
N ASP A 432 11.28 -1.91 37.49
CA ASP A 432 11.12 -0.83 38.46
C ASP A 432 10.53 -1.39 39.76
N GLU A 433 11.40 -1.71 40.71
CA GLU A 433 11.03 -2.34 42.00
C GLU A 433 10.08 -1.48 42.83
N SER A 434 10.20 -0.15 42.70
CA SER A 434 9.32 0.79 43.42
C SER A 434 7.84 0.57 43.09
N LEU A 435 7.56 0.07 41.88
CA LEU A 435 6.20 -0.13 41.38
C LEU A 435 5.57 -1.42 41.83
N VAL A 436 6.33 -2.37 42.37
CA VAL A 436 5.78 -3.62 42.89
C VAL A 436 4.83 -3.32 44.04
N SER A 437 5.24 -2.42 44.95
CA SER A 437 4.42 -1.97 46.07
C SER A 437 3.13 -1.27 45.62
N LEU A 438 3.19 -0.48 44.54
CA LEU A 438 2.05 0.23 43.97
C LEU A 438 1.11 -0.72 43.23
N THR A 439 1.66 -1.66 42.48
CA THR A 439 0.92 -2.74 41.82
C THR A 439 0.15 -3.55 42.86
N ARG A 440 0.78 -3.87 44.00
CA ARG A 440 0.09 -4.51 45.14
C ARG A 440 -1.05 -3.66 45.67
N LYS A 441 -0.87 -2.35 45.87
CA LYS A 441 -1.93 -1.44 46.36
C LYS A 441 -3.15 -1.44 45.44
N VAL A 442 -2.94 -1.29 44.13
CA VAL A 442 -4.02 -1.33 43.13
C VAL A 442 -4.70 -2.70 43.11
N THR A 443 -3.92 -3.78 43.10
CA THR A 443 -4.44 -5.15 43.08
C THR A 443 -5.28 -5.45 44.32
N ARG A 444 -4.78 -5.09 45.50
CA ARG A 444 -5.50 -5.24 46.77
C ARG A 444 -6.82 -4.47 46.76
N TRP A 445 -6.82 -3.24 46.25
CA TRP A 445 -8.03 -2.42 46.16
C TRP A 445 -9.06 -3.02 45.21
N LEU A 446 -8.65 -3.45 44.02
CA LEU A 446 -9.52 -4.13 43.04
C LEU A 446 -10.09 -5.45 43.59
N LEU A 447 -9.30 -6.18 44.38
CA LEU A 447 -9.73 -7.43 45.00
C LEU A 447 -10.59 -7.24 46.25
N SER A 448 -10.77 -6.01 46.78
CA SER A 448 -11.51 -5.77 48.02
C SER A 448 -12.96 -6.27 47.94
N LYS A 449 -13.51 -6.69 49.09
CA LYS A 449 -14.93 -7.08 49.23
C LYS A 449 -15.87 -5.87 49.18
N ASP A 450 -15.35 -4.66 49.40
CA ASP A 450 -16.12 -3.41 49.40
C ASP A 450 -16.42 -2.91 47.98
N ARG A 451 -16.28 -3.75 46.96
CA ARG A 451 -16.55 -3.42 45.57
C ARG A 451 -17.87 -4.07 45.16
N ASP A 452 -18.72 -3.31 44.49
CA ASP A 452 -20.02 -3.81 44.00
C ASP A 452 -19.87 -4.93 42.96
N THR A 453 -18.73 -4.97 42.27
CA THR A 453 -18.39 -6.00 41.28
C THR A 453 -17.14 -6.75 41.72
N LEU A 454 -17.18 -8.08 41.62
CA LEU A 454 -16.03 -8.94 41.89
C LEU A 454 -15.13 -9.01 40.67
N TYR A 455 -14.07 -8.21 40.65
CA TYR A 455 -13.11 -8.18 39.54
C TYR A 455 -12.13 -9.37 39.59
N ASN A 456 -11.82 -9.92 38.42
CA ASN A 456 -10.65 -10.71 38.15
C ASN A 456 -9.49 -9.77 37.82
N VAL A 457 -8.37 -9.90 38.52
CA VAL A 457 -7.22 -9.00 38.37
C VAL A 457 -6.04 -9.80 37.83
N TYR A 458 -5.57 -9.42 36.64
CA TYR A 458 -4.42 -10.02 36.01
C TYR A 458 -3.19 -9.14 36.25
N VAL A 459 -2.18 -9.70 36.91
CA VAL A 459 -0.87 -9.05 37.13
C VAL A 459 0.24 -9.84 36.45
N GLU A 460 1.39 -9.21 36.19
CA GLU A 460 2.49 -9.89 35.51
C GLU A 460 2.97 -11.11 36.29
N LYS A 461 3.30 -12.20 35.61
CA LYS A 461 3.70 -13.49 36.23
C LYS A 461 4.82 -13.37 37.26
N ARG A 462 5.74 -12.43 37.09
CA ARG A 462 6.81 -12.16 38.08
C ARG A 462 6.27 -11.79 39.47
N MET A 463 5.06 -11.25 39.57
CA MET A 463 4.43 -10.86 40.84
C MET A 463 4.06 -12.07 41.69
N GLU A 464 3.84 -13.23 41.07
CA GLU A 464 3.40 -14.47 41.74
C GLU A 464 4.34 -14.84 42.90
N THR A 465 5.64 -14.78 42.63
CA THR A 465 6.70 -15.16 43.58
C THR A 465 7.38 -13.96 44.25
N HIS A 466 7.00 -12.72 43.92
CA HIS A 466 7.71 -11.54 44.40
C HIS A 466 7.39 -11.23 45.88
N PRO A 467 8.40 -11.06 46.76
CA PRO A 467 8.18 -10.86 48.19
C PRO A 467 7.38 -9.59 48.50
N ASP A 468 7.72 -8.45 47.88
CA ASP A 468 7.03 -7.18 48.14
C ASP A 468 5.60 -7.15 47.61
N PHE A 469 5.31 -7.90 46.55
CA PHE A 469 3.94 -8.08 46.08
C PHE A 469 3.14 -8.94 47.06
N GLY A 470 3.77 -10.00 47.58
CA GLY A 470 3.26 -10.80 48.69
C GLY A 470 1.95 -11.50 48.38
N THR A 471 1.91 -12.27 47.29
CA THR A 471 0.73 -13.03 46.83
C THR A 471 0.04 -13.81 47.96
N LEU A 472 0.81 -14.56 48.77
CA LEU A 472 0.25 -15.34 49.88
C LEU A 472 -0.44 -14.45 50.92
N GLN A 473 0.10 -13.26 51.21
CA GLN A 473 -0.49 -12.31 52.15
C GLN A 473 -1.80 -11.74 51.59
N LEU A 474 -1.84 -11.38 50.30
CA LEU A 474 -3.08 -10.92 49.64
C LEU A 474 -4.19 -11.99 49.70
N LEU A 475 -3.83 -13.26 49.49
CA LEU A 475 -4.78 -14.38 49.55
C LEU A 475 -5.27 -14.66 50.97
N GLN A 476 -4.42 -14.44 51.99
CA GLN A 476 -4.82 -14.54 53.39
C GLN A 476 -5.75 -13.40 53.82
N GLU A 477 -5.47 -12.17 53.38
CA GLU A 477 -6.31 -10.99 53.65
C GLU A 477 -7.71 -11.12 53.02
N ASN A 478 -7.80 -11.74 51.85
CA ASN A 478 -9.07 -12.00 51.19
C ASN A 478 -9.11 -13.38 50.54
N SER A 479 -9.75 -14.34 51.22
CA SER A 479 -9.91 -15.72 50.72
C SER A 479 -10.60 -15.81 49.35
N SER A 480 -11.50 -14.88 49.03
CA SER A 480 -12.17 -14.81 47.71
C SER A 480 -11.26 -14.36 46.56
N ALA A 481 -10.04 -13.89 46.86
CA ALA A 481 -9.08 -13.49 45.85
C ALA A 481 -8.43 -14.70 45.15
N ARG A 482 -8.52 -15.91 45.73
CA ARG A 482 -7.85 -17.11 45.22
C ARG A 482 -8.22 -17.44 43.77
N ASP A 483 -9.49 -17.28 43.42
CA ASP A 483 -9.99 -17.58 42.06
C ASP A 483 -9.98 -16.35 41.13
N ARG A 484 -9.65 -15.16 41.68
CA ARG A 484 -9.76 -13.87 40.99
C ARG A 484 -8.42 -13.21 40.69
N LEU A 485 -7.38 -13.46 41.49
CA LEU A 485 -6.01 -13.03 41.21
C LEU A 485 -5.40 -14.00 40.20
N LYS A 486 -5.06 -13.47 39.03
CA LYS A 486 -4.52 -14.23 37.90
C LYS A 486 -3.19 -13.61 37.46
N PHE A 487 -2.40 -14.42 36.78
CA PHE A 487 -1.06 -14.04 36.33
C PHE A 487 -0.99 -14.10 34.81
N TRP A 488 -0.41 -13.07 34.20
CA TRP A 488 -0.25 -12.97 32.75
C TRP A 488 1.22 -13.02 32.34
N ASP A 489 1.46 -13.57 31.16
CA ASP A 489 2.70 -13.44 30.40
C ASP A 489 2.39 -12.81 29.02
N PRO A 490 3.41 -12.38 28.24
CA PRO A 490 3.16 -11.76 26.94
C PRO A 490 2.35 -12.64 25.99
N LYS A 491 2.48 -13.97 26.10
CA LYS A 491 1.77 -14.93 25.26
C LYS A 491 0.25 -14.90 25.53
N LEU A 492 -0.16 -14.83 26.80
CA LEU A 492 -1.56 -14.71 27.16
C LEU A 492 -2.22 -13.45 26.56
N ALA A 493 -1.52 -12.31 26.62
CA ALA A 493 -2.02 -11.06 26.06
C ALA A 493 -2.16 -11.09 24.54
N GLN A 494 -1.24 -11.76 23.84
CA GLN A 494 -1.25 -11.92 22.39
C GLN A 494 -2.31 -12.93 21.91
N ASP A 495 -2.41 -14.08 22.57
CA ASP A 495 -3.28 -15.18 22.16
C ASP A 495 -4.75 -14.94 22.55
N GLN A 496 -4.98 -14.28 23.70
CA GLN A 496 -6.32 -14.11 24.27
C GLN A 496 -6.63 -12.66 24.69
N PRO A 497 -6.50 -11.67 23.78
CA PRO A 497 -6.75 -10.26 24.10
C PRO A 497 -8.20 -9.97 24.49
N HIS A 498 -9.14 -10.81 24.03
CA HIS A 498 -10.57 -10.73 24.32
C HIS A 498 -10.92 -11.03 25.80
N LEU A 499 -10.00 -11.58 26.58
CA LEU A 499 -10.24 -11.86 28.01
C LEU A 499 -10.28 -10.61 28.87
N PHE A 500 -9.77 -9.48 28.39
CA PHE A 500 -9.55 -8.29 29.19
C PHE A 500 -10.56 -7.21 28.81
N ASP A 501 -11.27 -6.69 29.80
CA ASP A 501 -12.28 -5.64 29.60
C ASP A 501 -11.67 -4.24 29.75
N PHE A 502 -10.61 -4.13 30.57
CA PHE A 502 -10.00 -2.86 30.95
C PHE A 502 -8.52 -3.03 31.29
N VAL A 503 -7.68 -2.09 30.87
CA VAL A 503 -6.24 -2.08 31.18
C VAL A 503 -5.89 -0.90 32.08
N VAL A 504 -5.09 -1.16 33.12
CA VAL A 504 -4.53 -0.13 34.01
C VAL A 504 -3.01 -0.17 33.91
N THR A 505 -2.39 0.95 33.55
CA THR A 505 -0.92 1.04 33.47
C THR A 505 -0.35 1.89 34.61
N LEU A 506 0.72 1.43 35.23
CA LEU A 506 1.49 2.13 36.26
C LEU A 506 2.91 2.43 35.74
N GLY A 507 3.18 3.69 35.38
CA GLY A 507 4.49 4.08 34.87
C GLY A 507 4.46 5.34 34.01
N GLY A 508 5.46 5.47 33.12
CA GLY A 508 5.51 6.53 32.11
C GLY A 508 5.01 6.07 30.73
N ASP A 509 5.19 6.92 29.72
CA ASP A 509 4.76 6.67 28.34
C ASP A 509 5.31 5.35 27.75
N GLY A 510 6.54 4.95 28.11
CA GLY A 510 7.11 3.66 27.70
C GLY A 510 6.33 2.43 28.19
N THR A 511 5.55 2.56 29.28
CA THR A 511 4.64 1.53 29.79
C THR A 511 3.39 1.43 28.94
N VAL A 512 2.90 2.58 28.43
CA VAL A 512 1.77 2.64 27.50
C VAL A 512 2.17 2.04 26.15
N LEU A 513 3.38 2.35 25.65
CA LEU A 513 3.94 1.70 24.45
C LEU A 513 4.10 0.19 24.63
N TYR A 514 4.57 -0.25 25.80
CA TYR A 514 4.62 -1.69 26.11
C TYR A 514 3.24 -2.33 26.09
N THR A 515 2.24 -1.63 26.61
CA THR A 515 0.85 -2.10 26.60
C THR A 515 0.34 -2.22 25.17
N SER A 516 0.56 -1.22 24.31
CA SER A 516 0.24 -1.33 22.88
C SER A 516 0.94 -2.52 22.22
N TRP A 517 2.21 -2.75 22.57
CA TRP A 517 3.00 -3.87 22.06
C TRP A 517 2.44 -5.24 22.46
N LEU A 518 1.97 -5.40 23.71
CA LEU A 518 1.34 -6.65 24.17
C LEU A 518 0.07 -6.99 23.37
N PHE A 519 -0.66 -5.97 22.93
CA PHE A 519 -1.90 -6.10 22.17
C PHE A 519 -1.69 -5.83 20.68
N GLN A 520 -1.09 -6.78 19.95
CA GLN A 520 -0.87 -6.72 18.50
C GLN A 520 -2.17 -6.83 17.65
N ARG A 521 -3.35 -6.70 18.28
CA ARG A 521 -4.68 -6.68 17.63
C ARG A 521 -5.58 -5.73 18.41
N ILE A 522 -6.72 -6.23 18.88
CA ILE A 522 -7.70 -5.56 19.71
C ILE A 522 -7.06 -5.09 21.02
N VAL A 523 -7.23 -3.81 21.32
CA VAL A 523 -6.74 -3.18 22.56
C VAL A 523 -7.93 -2.81 23.44
N PRO A 524 -8.05 -3.33 24.67
CA PRO A 524 -9.07 -2.86 25.61
C PRO A 524 -8.81 -1.40 26.02
N PRO A 525 -9.81 -0.66 26.53
CA PRO A 525 -9.61 0.70 27.04
C PRO A 525 -8.47 0.76 28.07
N VAL A 526 -7.50 1.64 27.82
CA VAL A 526 -6.28 1.78 28.63
C VAL A 526 -6.32 3.05 29.46
N LEU A 527 -6.27 2.90 30.78
CA LEU A 527 -6.15 3.99 31.75
C LEU A 527 -4.73 4.04 32.31
N SER A 528 -4.06 5.18 32.11
CA SER A 528 -2.63 5.30 32.35
C SER A 528 -2.30 6.25 33.50
N PHE A 529 -1.81 5.72 34.62
CA PHE A 529 -1.35 6.49 35.77
C PHE A 529 0.12 6.89 35.64
N SER A 530 0.37 8.20 35.76
CA SER A 530 1.69 8.81 35.96
C SER A 530 2.12 8.72 37.43
N LEU A 531 3.43 8.60 37.65
CA LEU A 531 4.04 8.39 38.98
C LEU A 531 5.05 9.49 39.37
N GLY A 532 4.94 10.65 38.74
CA GLY A 532 5.85 11.78 38.96
C GLY A 532 5.72 12.81 37.83
N SER A 533 6.52 12.70 36.79
CA SER A 533 6.36 13.52 35.59
C SER A 533 5.21 12.98 34.73
N LEU A 534 4.19 13.82 34.48
CA LEU A 534 3.17 13.52 33.46
C LEU A 534 3.86 13.45 32.10
N GLY A 535 3.62 12.36 31.37
CA GLY A 535 3.97 12.22 29.96
C GLY A 535 2.81 12.59 29.04
N PHE A 536 2.96 12.38 27.74
CA PHE A 536 1.92 12.68 26.74
C PHE A 536 0.80 11.64 26.70
N LEU A 537 1.04 10.45 27.28
CA LEU A 537 0.08 9.34 27.32
C LEU A 537 -0.40 8.99 28.72
N THR A 538 0.26 9.52 29.76
CA THR A 538 -0.04 9.24 31.16
C THR A 538 -0.83 10.39 31.78
N ASN A 539 -2.16 10.33 31.61
CA ASN A 539 -3.06 11.45 31.89
C ASN A 539 -3.58 11.49 33.34
N PHE A 540 -3.37 10.44 34.13
CA PHE A 540 -3.92 10.32 35.47
C PHE A 540 -2.82 10.41 36.54
N ASP A 541 -3.10 11.08 37.65
CA ASP A 541 -2.22 11.08 38.82
C ASP A 541 -2.52 9.83 39.67
N PHE A 542 -1.48 9.05 39.98
CA PHE A 542 -1.62 7.89 40.83
C PHE A 542 -2.09 8.22 42.26
N ALA A 543 -1.84 9.43 42.76
CA ALA A 543 -2.33 9.84 44.08
C ALA A 543 -3.86 9.68 44.21
N ASP A 544 -4.59 9.84 43.11
CA ASP A 544 -6.05 9.76 43.03
C ASP A 544 -6.56 8.43 42.44
N TYR A 545 -5.76 7.36 42.42
CA TYR A 545 -6.10 6.13 41.69
C TYR A 545 -7.44 5.50 42.09
N GLN A 546 -7.77 5.48 43.39
CA GLN A 546 -9.00 4.88 43.90
C GLN A 546 -10.24 5.59 43.36
N ARG A 547 -10.28 6.93 43.54
CA ARG A 547 -11.36 7.78 43.04
C ARG A 547 -11.48 7.70 41.52
N THR A 548 -10.34 7.68 40.83
CA THR A 548 -10.28 7.61 39.37
C THR A 548 -10.88 6.31 38.86
N LEU A 549 -10.46 5.16 39.38
CA LEU A 549 -10.97 3.85 38.97
C LEU A 549 -12.44 3.66 39.37
N GLU A 550 -12.84 4.13 40.54
CA GLU A 550 -14.24 4.06 40.99
C GLU A 550 -15.17 4.84 40.06
N ASN A 551 -14.81 6.08 39.72
CA ASN A 551 -15.58 6.88 38.78
C ASN A 551 -15.57 6.28 37.37
N ALA A 552 -14.44 5.70 36.94
CA ALA A 552 -14.33 5.04 35.63
C ALA A 552 -15.25 3.82 35.52
N PHE A 553 -15.31 2.98 36.56
CA PHE A 553 -16.14 1.76 36.54
C PHE A 553 -17.62 2.04 36.82
N ARG A 554 -17.94 2.98 37.72
CA ARG A 554 -19.33 3.32 38.05
C ARG A 554 -19.99 4.17 36.98
N ASP A 555 -19.33 5.27 36.61
CA ASP A 555 -19.92 6.30 35.77
C ASP A 555 -19.57 6.12 34.29
N GLY A 556 -18.59 5.29 33.96
CA GLY A 556 -18.06 5.08 32.62
C GLY A 556 -16.88 5.99 32.27
N VAL A 557 -16.28 5.73 31.11
CA VAL A 557 -15.06 6.39 30.62
C VAL A 557 -15.29 7.10 29.30
N VAL A 558 -14.54 8.17 29.05
CA VAL A 558 -14.41 8.74 27.71
C VAL A 558 -13.13 8.21 27.10
N VAL A 559 -13.19 7.78 25.84
CA VAL A 559 -12.06 7.16 25.14
C VAL A 559 -11.68 8.01 23.93
N SER A 560 -10.38 8.25 23.77
CA SER A 560 -9.75 8.81 22.58
C SER A 560 -9.07 7.68 21.81
N LEU A 561 -9.48 7.46 20.57
CA LEU A 561 -8.83 6.50 19.68
C LEU A 561 -7.58 7.13 19.08
N ARG A 562 -6.41 6.54 19.36
CA ARG A 562 -5.13 6.95 18.79
C ARG A 562 -4.79 6.06 17.60
N LEU A 563 -4.35 6.70 16.51
CA LEU A 563 -3.85 5.99 15.33
C LEU A 563 -2.68 5.07 15.71
N ARG A 564 -2.68 3.86 15.17
CA ARG A 564 -1.55 2.94 15.13
C ARG A 564 -1.14 2.66 13.69
N PHE A 565 0.09 2.23 13.48
CA PHE A 565 0.51 1.67 12.19
C PHE A 565 0.51 0.14 12.24
N GLU A 566 0.09 -0.45 11.12
CA GLU A 566 0.43 -1.82 10.75
C GLU A 566 1.69 -1.75 9.89
N CYS A 567 2.77 -2.38 10.36
CA CYS A 567 4.05 -2.44 9.67
C CYS A 567 4.35 -3.87 9.23
N THR A 568 4.56 -4.09 7.93
CA THR A 568 4.94 -5.42 7.39
C THR A 568 6.37 -5.38 6.85
N ILE A 569 7.20 -6.30 7.32
CA ILE A 569 8.55 -6.54 6.78
C ILE A 569 8.43 -7.41 5.54
N MET A 570 9.00 -6.94 4.44
CA MET A 570 8.99 -7.61 3.15
C MET A 570 10.42 -7.99 2.78
N ARG A 571 10.65 -9.28 2.62
CA ARG A 571 11.96 -9.87 2.29
C ARG A 571 12.09 -10.08 0.80
N SER A 572 13.22 -9.67 0.25
CA SER A 572 13.54 -9.92 -1.16
C SER A 572 13.69 -11.42 -1.41
N LYS A 573 13.01 -11.92 -2.44
CA LYS A 573 13.19 -13.29 -2.93
C LYS A 573 14.39 -13.34 -3.87
N ALA A 574 15.23 -14.36 -3.71
CA ALA A 574 16.28 -14.63 -4.69
C ALA A 574 15.64 -15.01 -6.03
N ARG A 575 16.05 -14.36 -7.13
CA ARG A 575 15.71 -14.84 -8.48
C ARG A 575 16.43 -16.19 -8.69
N LEU A 576 15.70 -17.21 -9.14
CA LEU A 576 16.32 -18.43 -9.63
C LEU A 576 17.25 -18.03 -10.78
N LYS A 577 18.53 -18.43 -10.72
CA LYS A 577 19.49 -18.17 -11.79
C LYS A 577 19.02 -18.92 -13.04
N ASP A 578 18.35 -18.23 -13.95
CA ASP A 578 18.13 -18.77 -15.29
C ASP A 578 19.52 -18.91 -15.97
N PRO A 579 19.97 -20.14 -16.29
CA PRO A 579 21.25 -20.38 -16.93
C PRO A 579 21.37 -19.75 -18.33
N HIS A 580 20.26 -19.27 -18.92
CA HIS A 580 20.26 -18.52 -20.17
C HIS A 580 20.32 -17.00 -20.02
N SER A 581 20.22 -16.47 -18.79
CA SER A 581 20.46 -15.04 -18.55
C SER A 581 21.94 -14.70 -18.49
N ARG A 582 22.59 -14.75 -19.67
CA ARG A 582 23.89 -14.11 -19.85
C ARG A 582 23.69 -12.59 -19.79
N GLY A 583 23.87 -12.04 -18.58
CA GLY A 583 23.99 -10.60 -18.32
C GLY A 583 22.73 -9.89 -17.84
N LEU A 584 21.92 -10.50 -16.96
CA LEU A 584 20.74 -9.81 -16.42
C LEU A 584 21.17 -8.67 -15.48
N THR A 585 20.57 -7.52 -15.72
CA THR A 585 20.68 -6.21 -15.06
C THR A 585 20.68 -6.28 -13.54
N SER A 586 21.37 -5.34 -12.88
CA SER A 586 21.29 -5.18 -11.42
C SER A 586 19.82 -5.04 -11.02
N ARG A 587 19.38 -5.80 -10.01
CA ARG A 587 18.03 -5.65 -9.46
C ARG A 587 17.85 -4.21 -8.97
N ASP A 588 16.67 -3.66 -9.18
CA ASP A 588 16.31 -2.31 -8.76
C ASP A 588 15.00 -2.37 -7.98
N LEU A 589 15.03 -1.86 -6.75
CA LEU A 589 13.87 -1.90 -5.86
C LEU A 589 12.75 -0.98 -6.36
N VAL A 590 13.08 0.11 -7.04
CA VAL A 590 12.10 1.01 -7.65
C VAL A 590 11.32 0.27 -8.74
N GLU A 591 12.03 -0.47 -9.59
CA GLU A 591 11.39 -1.25 -10.65
C GLU A 591 10.54 -2.40 -10.11
N GLU A 592 11.01 -3.10 -9.07
CA GLU A 592 10.28 -4.20 -8.43
C GLU A 592 9.00 -3.75 -7.69
N LEU A 593 8.94 -2.50 -7.20
CA LEU A 593 7.81 -2.00 -6.40
C LEU A 593 6.81 -1.14 -7.18
N ILE A 594 7.30 -0.28 -8.07
CA ILE A 594 6.46 0.72 -8.78
C ILE A 594 6.73 0.80 -10.28
N GLY A 595 7.81 0.20 -10.76
CA GLY A 595 8.17 0.21 -12.17
C GLY A 595 7.56 -0.95 -12.93
N GLU A 596 8.21 -1.33 -14.02
CA GLU A 596 7.65 -2.27 -15.00
C GLU A 596 7.68 -3.72 -14.47
N GLU A 597 8.60 -4.04 -13.54
CA GLU A 597 8.67 -5.37 -12.90
C GLU A 597 7.60 -5.58 -11.80
N ARG A 598 6.85 -4.53 -11.41
CA ARG A 598 5.75 -4.64 -10.44
C ARG A 598 4.70 -5.67 -10.87
N GLU A 599 4.50 -5.84 -12.17
CA GLU A 599 3.50 -6.76 -12.76
C GLU A 599 3.97 -8.23 -12.70
N ASP A 600 5.28 -8.49 -12.58
CA ASP A 600 5.89 -9.82 -12.40
C ASP A 600 5.84 -10.35 -10.94
N THR A 601 5.20 -9.57 -10.06
CA THR A 601 4.53 -9.82 -8.77
C THR A 601 5.04 -10.80 -7.69
N LEU A 602 6.11 -11.57 -7.89
CA LEU A 602 6.67 -12.43 -6.85
C LEU A 602 8.12 -12.07 -6.52
N THR A 603 8.41 -10.78 -6.34
CA THR A 603 9.73 -10.27 -5.96
C THR A 603 10.02 -10.38 -4.46
N HIS A 604 8.98 -10.37 -3.60
CA HIS A 604 9.13 -10.34 -2.15
C HIS A 604 8.18 -11.30 -1.41
N THR A 605 8.51 -11.65 -0.17
CA THR A 605 7.64 -12.36 0.80
C THR A 605 7.47 -11.56 2.09
N PRO A 606 6.27 -11.56 2.71
CA PRO A 606 6.12 -11.06 4.07
C PRO A 606 6.89 -11.95 5.06
N ASP A 607 7.55 -11.34 6.04
CA ASP A 607 8.25 -12.02 7.14
C ASP A 607 7.48 -11.84 8.45
N ARG A 608 7.39 -10.60 8.95
CA ARG A 608 6.69 -10.26 10.20
C ARG A 608 5.80 -9.03 10.04
N VAL A 609 4.78 -8.96 10.89
CA VAL A 609 3.87 -7.81 10.99
C VAL A 609 3.83 -7.31 12.42
N TYR A 610 3.93 -6.00 12.59
CA TYR A 610 3.89 -5.32 13.88
C TYR A 610 2.85 -4.21 13.89
N GLU A 611 2.18 -4.08 15.02
CA GLU A 611 1.26 -3.00 15.34
C GLU A 611 1.94 -2.04 16.33
N ILE A 612 2.12 -0.79 15.91
CA ILE A 612 2.89 0.21 16.66
C ILE A 612 2.09 1.49 16.90
N LEU A 613 2.35 2.17 18.02
CA LEU A 613 1.62 3.38 18.42
C LEU A 613 2.34 4.67 18.04
N ASN A 614 3.67 4.73 18.15
CA ASN A 614 4.44 5.95 17.92
C ASN A 614 5.06 5.97 16.54
N ASP A 615 6.08 5.15 16.30
CA ASP A 615 6.93 5.31 15.13
C ASP A 615 7.65 4.03 14.72
N VAL A 616 7.96 3.99 13.43
CA VAL A 616 8.89 3.03 12.84
C VAL A 616 10.09 3.80 12.30
N VAL A 617 11.27 3.36 12.67
CA VAL A 617 12.53 4.01 12.34
C VAL A 617 13.38 3.05 11.53
N LEU A 618 13.83 3.46 10.35
CA LEU A 618 14.84 2.74 9.58
C LEU A 618 16.17 3.49 9.71
N ASP A 619 17.17 2.90 10.36
CA ASP A 619 18.45 3.53 10.65
C ASP A 619 19.66 2.69 10.16
N ARG A 620 20.85 3.29 10.09
CA ARG A 620 22.10 2.63 9.67
C ARG A 620 22.63 1.56 10.61
N GLY A 621 22.10 1.50 11.82
CA GLY A 621 22.58 0.66 12.89
C GLY A 621 24.06 0.77 13.21
N PRO A 622 24.77 -0.36 13.37
CA PRO A 622 26.17 -0.33 13.79
C PRO A 622 27.09 0.19 12.66
N ASN A 623 26.58 0.34 11.43
CA ASN A 623 27.40 0.72 10.28
C ASN A 623 27.93 2.15 10.44
N PRO A 624 29.24 2.40 10.21
CA PRO A 624 29.82 3.73 10.34
C PRO A 624 29.42 4.68 9.19
N THR A 625 28.94 4.14 8.08
CA THR A 625 28.47 4.87 6.90
C THR A 625 26.98 5.16 7.00
N MET A 626 26.53 6.26 6.39
CA MET A 626 25.10 6.58 6.26
C MET A 626 24.35 5.49 5.50
N SER A 627 23.07 5.31 5.82
CA SER A 627 22.18 4.42 5.07
C SER A 627 21.72 5.08 3.79
N GLN A 628 21.53 4.27 2.75
CA GLN A 628 20.78 4.61 1.56
C GLN A 628 19.39 3.99 1.69
N ILE A 629 18.36 4.81 1.68
CA ILE A 629 16.98 4.40 1.95
C ILE A 629 16.05 4.95 0.87
N GLU A 630 15.27 4.11 0.21
CA GLU A 630 14.24 4.53 -0.72
C GLU A 630 12.89 4.62 -0.03
N LEU A 631 12.24 5.78 -0.15
CA LEU A 631 10.91 6.02 0.36
C LEU A 631 9.91 6.03 -0.80
N PHE A 632 8.84 5.27 -0.63
CA PHE A 632 7.70 5.19 -1.56
C PHE A 632 6.41 5.57 -0.83
N GLY A 633 5.48 6.18 -1.55
CA GLY A 633 4.12 6.44 -1.11
C GLY A 633 3.12 5.99 -2.16
N ASP A 634 2.20 5.12 -1.79
CA ASP A 634 1.31 4.40 -2.69
C ASP A 634 2.08 3.79 -3.86
N ASP A 635 1.91 4.30 -5.08
CA ASP A 635 2.55 3.79 -6.30
C ASP A 635 3.62 4.75 -6.83
N GLU A 636 4.14 5.60 -5.95
CA GLU A 636 5.11 6.64 -6.29
C GLU A 636 6.38 6.51 -5.44
N HIS A 637 7.53 6.69 -6.09
CA HIS A 637 8.81 6.82 -5.41
C HIS A 637 8.98 8.29 -5.01
N PHE A 638 9.09 8.54 -3.70
CA PHE A 638 9.21 9.89 -3.17
C PHE A 638 10.62 10.42 -3.33
N THR A 639 11.59 9.67 -2.80
CA THR A 639 13.01 10.04 -2.82
C THR A 639 13.88 8.91 -2.26
N THR A 640 15.13 8.89 -2.69
CA THR A 640 16.22 8.13 -2.06
C THR A 640 16.95 9.05 -1.09
N LEU A 641 17.01 8.65 0.18
CA LEU A 641 17.68 9.38 1.25
C LEU A 641 19.07 8.79 1.53
N LEU A 642 20.05 9.67 1.64
CA LEU A 642 21.32 9.38 2.31
C LEU A 642 21.29 10.05 3.68
N ALA A 643 21.15 9.25 4.73
CA ALA A 643 20.90 9.74 6.08
C ALA A 643 21.37 8.73 7.14
N ASP A 644 21.42 9.14 8.40
CA ASP A 644 21.52 8.18 9.51
C ASP A 644 20.28 7.28 9.56
N GLY A 645 19.13 7.81 9.13
CA GLY A 645 17.89 7.06 9.00
C GLY A 645 16.68 7.90 8.59
N ILE A 646 15.50 7.29 8.66
CA ILE A 646 14.20 7.91 8.47
C ILE A 646 13.21 7.42 9.54
N CYS A 647 12.38 8.32 10.04
CA CYS A 647 11.34 8.07 11.03
C CYS A 647 9.97 8.33 10.38
N ILE A 648 9.08 7.34 10.45
CA ILE A 648 7.67 7.47 10.09
C ILE A 648 6.86 7.37 11.38
N ALA A 649 6.17 8.44 11.75
CA ALA A 649 5.50 8.58 13.04
C ALA A 649 4.00 8.86 12.90
N THR A 650 3.22 8.32 13.85
CA THR A 650 1.83 8.69 14.06
C THR A 650 1.75 10.09 14.68
N PRO A 651 0.55 10.72 14.74
CA PRO A 651 0.37 11.95 15.50
C PRO A 651 0.71 11.79 16.99
N THR A 652 0.48 10.60 17.56
CA THR A 652 0.90 10.29 18.94
C THR A 652 2.42 10.22 19.06
N GLY A 653 3.09 9.60 18.08
CA GLY A 653 4.56 9.55 18.00
C GLY A 653 5.22 10.90 17.68
N SER A 654 4.46 11.93 17.29
CA SER A 654 5.00 13.24 16.94
C SER A 654 5.80 13.90 18.07
N THR A 655 5.49 13.57 19.33
CA THR A 655 6.17 14.04 20.55
C THR A 655 7.32 13.14 21.02
N ALA A 656 7.56 12.01 20.33
CA ALA A 656 8.56 11.01 20.70
C ALA A 656 9.85 11.20 19.86
N TYR A 657 10.34 10.14 19.21
CA TYR A 657 11.60 10.20 18.47
C TYR A 657 11.52 11.14 17.26
N ASN A 658 10.35 11.26 16.65
CA ASN A 658 10.08 12.25 15.59
C ASN A 658 10.44 13.68 16.02
N LEU A 659 10.08 14.10 17.24
CA LEU A 659 10.40 15.44 17.75
C LEU A 659 11.92 15.63 17.88
N ALA A 660 12.62 14.62 18.42
CA ALA A 660 14.06 14.63 18.58
C ALA A 660 14.81 14.69 17.22
N ALA A 661 14.25 14.06 16.19
CA ALA A 661 14.77 14.12 14.82
C ALA A 661 14.45 15.45 14.10
N GLY A 662 13.76 16.40 14.74
CA GLY A 662 13.41 17.70 14.16
C GLY A 662 12.07 17.74 13.42
N GLY A 663 11.22 16.72 13.59
CA GLY A 663 9.87 16.66 13.06
C GLY A 663 8.89 17.58 13.80
N SER A 664 7.77 17.90 13.16
CA SER A 664 6.73 18.75 13.76
C SER A 664 5.89 18.01 14.80
N LEU A 665 5.34 18.77 15.76
CA LEU A 665 4.30 18.29 16.67
C LEU A 665 2.95 18.21 15.94
N SER A 666 2.17 17.18 16.23
CA SER A 666 0.82 17.01 15.68
C SER A 666 -0.17 16.65 16.79
N HIS A 667 -1.39 17.21 16.70
CA HIS A 667 -2.46 16.86 17.62
C HIS A 667 -2.87 15.38 17.39
N PRO A 668 -3.14 14.58 18.45
CA PRO A 668 -3.40 13.14 18.30
C PRO A 668 -4.63 12.78 17.45
N GLU A 669 -5.57 13.71 17.30
CA GLU A 669 -6.78 13.54 16.47
C GLU A 669 -6.57 13.90 14.99
N ASN A 670 -5.40 14.44 14.63
CA ASN A 670 -5.11 14.78 13.23
C ASN A 670 -4.93 13.49 12.41
N PRO A 671 -5.62 13.32 11.28
CA PRO A 671 -5.53 12.12 10.45
C PRO A 671 -4.31 12.17 9.51
N VAL A 672 -3.12 12.16 10.10
CA VAL A 672 -1.86 12.38 9.37
C VAL A 672 -0.76 11.41 9.76
N ILE A 673 0.19 11.20 8.85
CA ILE A 673 1.46 10.51 9.05
C ILE A 673 2.57 11.55 8.96
N LEU A 674 3.54 11.49 9.87
CA LEU A 674 4.71 12.35 9.85
C LEU A 674 5.91 11.55 9.35
N VAL A 675 6.71 12.16 8.47
CA VAL A 675 7.93 11.56 7.92
C VAL A 675 9.09 12.52 8.16
N THR A 676 10.10 12.08 8.90
CA THR A 676 11.23 12.90 9.32
C THR A 676 12.53 12.15 9.07
N ALA A 677 13.46 12.72 8.31
CA ALA A 677 14.78 12.14 8.12
C ALA A 677 15.70 12.45 9.32
N ILE A 678 16.59 11.52 9.63
CA ILE A 678 17.53 11.61 10.75
C ILE A 678 18.90 11.95 10.17
N CYS A 679 19.39 13.17 10.46
CA CYS A 679 20.70 13.65 9.98
C CYS A 679 20.89 13.46 8.46
N ALA A 680 19.90 13.86 7.66
CA ALA A 680 19.98 13.71 6.20
C ALA A 680 21.12 14.53 5.60
N HIS A 681 21.93 13.91 4.74
CA HIS A 681 22.95 14.60 3.95
C HIS A 681 22.33 15.43 2.81
N THR A 682 21.10 15.10 2.43
CA THR A 682 20.32 15.87 1.45
C THR A 682 19.81 17.17 2.09
N LEU A 683 20.46 18.30 1.77
CA LEU A 683 20.17 19.63 2.34
C LEU A 683 18.71 20.11 2.17
N SER A 684 17.98 19.54 1.20
CA SER A 684 16.60 19.92 0.88
C SER A 684 15.53 19.06 1.56
N PHE A 685 15.89 17.97 2.27
CA PHE A 685 14.88 17.14 2.92
C PHE A 685 14.32 17.85 4.16
N ARG A 686 13.02 18.08 4.18
CA ARG A 686 12.27 18.67 5.30
C ARG A 686 11.26 17.65 5.83
N PRO A 687 10.87 17.72 7.12
CA PRO A 687 9.78 16.91 7.64
C PRO A 687 8.52 17.05 6.78
N ILE A 688 7.86 15.93 6.48
CA ILE A 688 6.69 15.85 5.60
C ILE A 688 5.49 15.37 6.42
N ILE A 689 4.34 15.99 6.19
CA ILE A 689 3.06 15.56 6.76
C ILE A 689 2.19 15.04 5.62
N LEU A 690 1.72 13.81 5.74
CA LEU A 690 0.96 13.07 4.73
C LEU A 690 -0.39 12.61 5.29
N PRO A 691 -1.40 12.32 4.45
CA PRO A 691 -2.68 11.78 4.93
C PRO A 691 -2.50 10.36 5.50
N ASP A 692 -3.30 10.00 6.52
CA ASP A 692 -3.32 8.66 7.13
C ASP A 692 -3.78 7.52 6.19
N THR A 693 -4.34 7.86 5.03
CA THR A 693 -4.77 6.90 4.00
C THR A 693 -3.66 6.46 3.05
N ILE A 694 -2.45 7.05 3.12
CA ILE A 694 -1.33 6.67 2.26
C ILE A 694 -0.64 5.41 2.78
N VAL A 695 -0.21 4.54 1.88
CA VAL A 695 0.68 3.41 2.22
C VAL A 695 2.12 3.81 1.94
N LEU A 696 2.95 3.86 2.97
CA LEU A 696 4.37 4.15 2.81
C LEU A 696 5.17 2.85 2.70
N ARG A 697 6.26 2.88 1.94
CA ARG A 697 7.27 1.81 1.96
C ARG A 697 8.64 2.45 2.10
N MET A 698 9.47 1.92 2.99
CA MET A 698 10.87 2.32 3.12
C MET A 698 11.75 1.09 2.93
N GLY A 699 12.63 1.13 1.95
CA GLY A 699 13.43 0.00 1.53
C GLY A 699 14.91 0.31 1.43
N VAL A 700 15.72 -0.74 1.51
CA VAL A 700 17.16 -0.67 1.30
C VAL A 700 17.42 -1.02 -0.16
N PRO A 701 17.98 -0.11 -0.99
CA PRO A 701 18.27 -0.39 -2.39
C PRO A 701 19.22 -1.55 -2.58
N TYR A 702 19.17 -2.23 -3.72
CA TYR A 702 20.06 -3.38 -4.01
C TYR A 702 21.54 -2.97 -4.14
N ASP A 703 21.82 -1.74 -4.56
CA ASP A 703 23.16 -1.17 -4.68
C ASP A 703 23.66 -0.53 -3.36
N ALA A 704 22.85 -0.57 -2.29
CA ALA A 704 23.23 -0.07 -0.99
C ALA A 704 24.47 -0.81 -0.46
N ARG A 705 25.45 -0.05 0.02
CA ARG A 705 26.72 -0.60 0.51
C ARG A 705 26.59 -1.41 1.80
N THR A 706 25.55 -1.14 2.58
CA THR A 706 25.34 -1.73 3.91
C THR A 706 23.86 -1.99 4.14
N SER A 707 23.56 -2.94 5.03
CA SER A 707 22.21 -3.14 5.57
C SER A 707 21.73 -1.93 6.38
N SER A 708 20.42 -1.87 6.61
CA SER A 708 19.79 -0.94 7.54
C SER A 708 19.00 -1.72 8.59
N TRP A 709 18.52 -1.05 9.62
CA TRP A 709 17.80 -1.65 10.74
C TRP A 709 16.47 -0.96 10.95
N ALA A 710 15.39 -1.72 10.89
CA ALA A 710 14.05 -1.25 11.22
C ALA A 710 13.79 -1.44 12.72
N SER A 711 13.33 -0.39 13.40
CA SER A 711 12.95 -0.36 14.80
C SER A 711 11.47 0.00 14.93
N PHE A 712 10.73 -0.74 15.74
CA PHE A 712 9.28 -0.61 15.92
C PHE A 712 8.98 -0.15 17.35
N ASP A 713 8.45 1.07 17.53
CA ASP A 713 8.24 1.73 18.83
C ASP A 713 9.49 1.74 19.75
N GLY A 714 10.68 1.66 19.16
CA GLY A 714 11.95 1.56 19.89
C GLY A 714 12.14 0.25 20.67
N ARG A 715 11.37 -0.80 20.38
CA ARG A 715 11.42 -2.09 21.10
C ARG A 715 12.05 -3.21 20.29
N GLU A 716 11.40 -3.58 19.20
CA GLU A 716 11.84 -4.68 18.34
C GLU A 716 12.67 -4.11 17.20
N ARG A 717 13.77 -4.79 16.89
CA ARG A 717 14.71 -4.35 15.87
C ARG A 717 15.03 -5.47 14.90
N VAL A 718 14.91 -5.19 13.61
CA VAL A 718 15.09 -6.17 12.55
C VAL A 718 16.03 -5.60 11.49
N GLU A 719 17.08 -6.34 11.16
CA GLU A 719 17.98 -5.98 10.07
C GLU A 719 17.27 -6.17 8.71
N LEU A 720 17.40 -5.18 7.83
CA LEU A 720 16.95 -5.18 6.44
C LEU A 720 18.17 -5.25 5.53
N HIS A 721 18.21 -6.28 4.69
CA HIS A 721 19.25 -6.43 3.68
C HIS A 721 18.91 -5.63 2.42
N PRO A 722 19.89 -5.36 1.54
CA PRO A 722 19.62 -4.81 0.21
C PRO A 722 18.50 -5.58 -0.51
N GLY A 723 17.48 -4.84 -0.94
CA GLY A 723 16.22 -5.35 -1.50
C GLY A 723 15.07 -5.47 -0.50
N ASP A 724 15.33 -5.59 0.80
CA ASP A 724 14.26 -5.66 1.80
C ASP A 724 13.60 -4.29 2.02
N TYR A 725 12.32 -4.30 2.40
CA TYR A 725 11.60 -3.07 2.73
C TYR A 725 10.53 -3.28 3.81
N VAL A 726 10.10 -2.19 4.43
CA VAL A 726 8.99 -2.15 5.38
C VAL A 726 7.82 -1.41 4.75
N THR A 727 6.64 -2.04 4.73
CA THR A 727 5.37 -1.39 4.38
C THR A 727 4.73 -0.84 5.64
N VAL A 728 4.23 0.39 5.60
CA VAL A 728 3.58 1.09 6.72
C VAL A 728 2.21 1.61 6.26
N SER A 729 1.16 1.26 6.98
CA SER A 729 -0.20 1.76 6.74
C SER A 729 -0.92 2.01 8.06
N ALA A 730 -1.97 2.85 8.05
CA ALA A 730 -2.88 2.97 9.18
C ALA A 730 -3.46 1.59 9.56
N SER A 731 -3.45 1.29 10.85
CA SER A 731 -4.03 0.06 11.39
C SER A 731 -5.53 0.19 11.57
N ARG A 732 -6.25 -0.94 11.41
CA ARG A 732 -7.67 -1.06 11.79
C ARG A 732 -7.89 -1.14 13.29
N TYR A 733 -6.84 -1.34 14.07
CA TYR A 733 -6.88 -1.51 15.52
C TYR A 733 -6.31 -0.25 16.19
N PRO A 734 -7.12 0.80 16.38
CA PRO A 734 -6.66 1.99 17.08
C PRO A 734 -6.44 1.72 18.57
N PHE A 735 -5.54 2.48 19.18
CA PHE A 735 -5.29 2.38 20.60
C PHE A 735 -6.33 3.19 21.40
N ALA A 736 -7.10 2.51 22.25
CA ALA A 736 -8.19 3.09 23.02
C ALA A 736 -7.68 3.74 24.32
N ASN A 737 -7.31 5.03 24.27
CA ASN A 737 -6.78 5.75 25.42
C ASN A 737 -7.92 6.39 26.26
N VAL A 738 -7.99 6.08 27.55
CA VAL A 738 -8.96 6.69 28.46
C VAL A 738 -8.57 8.14 28.79
N LEU A 739 -9.54 9.05 28.75
CA LEU A 739 -9.35 10.48 29.03
C LEU A 739 -9.86 10.86 30.43
N PRO A 740 -9.21 11.83 31.11
CA PRO A 740 -9.76 12.45 32.32
C PRO A 740 -11.13 13.09 32.09
N GLN A 741 -11.99 13.05 33.12
CA GLN A 741 -13.31 13.68 33.03
C GLN A 741 -13.19 15.21 32.98
N GLY A 742 -13.95 15.84 32.09
CA GLY A 742 -14.12 17.30 32.03
C GLY A 742 -13.01 18.11 31.35
N ARG A 743 -11.97 17.49 30.78
CA ARG A 743 -10.82 18.18 30.16
C ARG A 743 -10.71 18.00 28.64
N ARG A 744 -11.85 18.05 27.95
CA ARG A 744 -11.89 17.81 26.51
C ARG A 744 -11.22 18.97 25.76
N GLY A 745 -10.13 18.70 25.03
CA GLY A 745 -9.41 19.65 24.18
C GLY A 745 -8.26 20.41 24.84
N GLU A 746 -8.29 20.65 26.15
CA GLU A 746 -7.20 21.34 26.87
C GLU A 746 -6.04 20.41 27.24
N ASP A 747 -6.31 19.10 27.38
CA ASP A 747 -5.32 18.13 27.87
C ASP A 747 -4.04 18.10 27.03
N TRP A 748 -4.15 18.14 25.69
CA TRP A 748 -2.98 18.09 24.83
C TRP A 748 -2.15 19.39 24.90
N VAL A 749 -2.79 20.56 24.85
CA VAL A 749 -2.10 21.86 24.96
C VAL A 749 -1.45 22.00 26.33
N HIS A 750 -2.15 21.60 27.39
CA HIS A 750 -1.62 21.60 28.74
C HIS A 750 -0.45 20.62 28.89
N SER A 751 -0.56 19.42 28.32
CA SER A 751 0.50 18.41 28.31
C SER A 751 1.75 18.93 27.60
N ILE A 752 1.62 19.57 26.44
CA ILE A 752 2.76 20.18 25.74
C ILE A 752 3.35 21.32 26.56
N SER A 753 2.52 22.25 27.03
CA SER A 753 2.97 23.41 27.80
C SER A 753 3.77 22.99 29.03
N LYS A 754 3.29 21.97 29.75
CA LYS A 754 3.94 21.41 30.93
C LYS A 754 5.22 20.63 30.58
N THR A 755 5.19 19.79 29.56
CA THR A 755 6.31 18.89 29.24
C THR A 755 7.46 19.62 28.54
N LEU A 756 7.16 20.60 27.68
CA LEU A 756 8.16 21.41 26.97
C LEU A 756 8.45 22.74 27.69
N ASN A 757 7.84 22.99 28.85
CA ASN A 757 7.93 24.26 29.59
C ASN A 757 7.62 25.50 28.73
N TRP A 758 6.69 25.39 27.77
CA TRP A 758 6.26 26.55 26.98
C TRP A 758 5.61 27.60 27.89
N ASN A 759 5.83 28.87 27.57
CA ASN A 759 5.33 30.03 28.32
C ASN A 759 5.88 30.22 29.75
N SER A 760 6.96 29.51 30.12
CA SER A 760 7.68 29.74 31.39
C SER A 760 8.61 30.97 31.39
N ARG A 761 8.72 31.69 30.26
CA ARG A 761 9.60 32.85 30.12
C ARG A 761 9.06 34.06 30.92
N GLN A 762 9.93 34.75 31.67
CA GLN A 762 9.56 36.02 32.31
C GLN A 762 9.12 37.03 31.24
N LYS A 763 7.95 37.68 31.45
CA LYS A 763 7.47 38.76 30.59
C LYS A 763 8.56 39.83 30.45
N GLN A 764 8.91 40.20 29.22
CA GLN A 764 9.80 41.32 28.97
C GLN A 764 9.21 42.56 29.65
N LYS A 765 9.95 43.14 30.60
CA LYS A 765 9.57 44.41 31.20
C LYS A 765 9.67 45.47 30.10
N SER A 766 8.64 46.29 29.95
CA SER A 766 8.70 47.47 29.08
C SER A 766 9.88 48.33 29.52
N PHE A 767 10.62 48.90 28.55
CA PHE A 767 11.54 49.99 28.85
C PHE A 767 10.74 51.09 29.57
N LYS A 768 11.17 51.44 30.78
CA LYS A 768 10.57 52.52 31.56
C LYS A 768 11.02 53.87 31.05
#